data_AF-A0A3D0XE00-F1
#
_entry.id   AF-A0A3D0XE00-F1
#
_cell.length_a   1.000
_cell.length_b   1.000
_cell.length_c   1.000
_cell.angle_alpha   90.00
_cell.angle_beta   90.00
_cell.angle_gamma   90.00
#
_symmetry.space_group_name_H-M   'P 1'
#
loop_
_entity.id
_entity.type
_entity.pdbx_description
1 polymer ?
#
loop_
_entity_poly.entity_id
_entity_poly.type
_entity_poly.pdbx_seq_one_letter_code
_entity_poly.pdbx_strand_id
1 'polypeptide(L)'
;MLNRVMMLWIYLAILAGITCSRADHPPLSLQPGEHVVFVGNGLAARMQHQGHLETAIHQRFPSHRLVVRNMADAGNTPGFRPHSGRPNPYRFPGAETFRKPLNQAKDRWGSGHAGFGTYPTTDQWLDRLKADVIIGFFGYNESFDGEEGVENFKAELAGWIRHVRSSTYHEGQSPRVALVSPIAFEDLSATHHTPNGRSINERLALYTRAMEGIATAERVPFVDVFASSQKWFTSSDSALTLDGFQLNEKGNRLLAHQVAETLFGAQAPHNRDMEGVREAVMEKNWMWHHWYKIPNGVHVFGRRHRPFGPDNYPHELLKLKELTANRDQAIWARLENKDFDLAGADAATHPLPTIETNYRTSGKNGSTDYLYEQDAIDSMMMADGFRIELFASEKRFPNLANPVQMSFDNAGRLWVSTMPSYPHYQPGDPRPDDKLLIYEDLDGDGKADKETVFADGLHLPTGFELASEGVYLAQGTHLMLLSDTDGDDHVDQREILLSGFDDHDTHHVISAFCADPSGAIYMGEGTFLHSHIETAYGPVRSSNGGFFRYDPRRRHLERTARLSIPNPWGTAVDGWGQIFFTDTSDPNMRWMIPGTVAVPYGSFAPNPRNLIEEAHRMRPTSGLEFVSSGHFPDSMQGDWLIHNTIGFLGTKQHTLEDGPTGYTSRHRQDLLRSKDGNFRPVDMEFAPDGSLYLVDWHNVLVGHMQHSARDPLRDLAHGRIYRMTYPARP
;
A
#
# COMPACT_ATOMS: atom_id res chain seq x y z
N MET A 1 -65.89 -15.71 2.23
CA MET A 1 -65.19 -14.77 1.32
C MET A 1 -65.09 -13.34 1.84
N LEU A 2 -65.89 -12.89 2.82
CA LEU A 2 -65.82 -11.51 3.36
C LEU A 2 -64.67 -11.25 4.36
N ASN A 3 -64.15 -12.26 5.07
CA ASN A 3 -63.12 -12.05 6.12
C ASN A 3 -61.66 -12.01 5.62
N ARG A 4 -61.37 -12.31 4.35
CA ARG A 4 -60.00 -12.23 3.80
C ARG A 4 -59.69 -10.91 3.10
N VAL A 5 -60.72 -10.14 2.74
CA VAL A 5 -60.53 -8.83 2.07
C VAL A 5 -60.26 -7.73 3.11
N MET A 6 -60.90 -7.77 4.28
CA MET A 6 -60.73 -6.75 5.31
C MET A 6 -59.34 -6.78 5.99
N MET A 7 -58.69 -7.96 6.03
CA MET A 7 -57.35 -8.12 6.58
C MET A 7 -56.23 -7.67 5.63
N LEU A 8 -56.51 -7.62 4.31
CA LEU A 8 -55.59 -7.12 3.29
C LEU A 8 -55.52 -5.58 3.28
N TRP A 9 -56.61 -4.90 3.62
CA TRP A 9 -56.66 -3.44 3.70
C TRP A 9 -55.99 -2.87 4.95
N ILE A 10 -55.98 -3.62 6.07
CA ILE A 10 -55.25 -3.20 7.29
C ILE A 10 -53.75 -3.42 7.14
N TYR A 11 -53.30 -4.43 6.38
CA TYR A 11 -51.88 -4.61 6.04
C TYR A 11 -51.38 -3.59 5.01
N LEU A 12 -52.21 -3.19 4.02
CA LEU A 12 -51.84 -2.11 3.09
C LEU A 12 -51.87 -0.70 3.72
N ALA A 13 -52.66 -0.47 4.77
CA ALA A 13 -52.69 0.81 5.46
C ALA A 13 -51.50 1.02 6.42
N ILE A 14 -50.87 -0.06 6.92
CA ILE A 14 -49.65 0.01 7.75
C ILE A 14 -48.38 0.11 6.88
N LEU A 15 -48.44 -0.24 5.60
CA LEU A 15 -47.36 -0.07 4.61
C LEU A 15 -47.37 1.28 3.87
N ALA A 16 -48.35 2.15 4.13
CA ALA A 16 -48.51 3.44 3.46
C ALA A 16 -48.35 4.68 4.39
N GLY A 17 -47.81 4.48 5.60
CA GLY A 17 -47.90 5.48 6.67
C GLY A 17 -46.61 5.81 7.42
N ILE A 18 -45.43 5.63 6.83
CA ILE A 18 -44.22 6.39 7.21
C ILE A 18 -43.49 6.73 5.91
N THR A 19 -44.06 7.63 5.12
CA THR A 19 -43.21 8.53 4.35
C THR A 19 -42.52 9.41 5.39
N CYS A 20 -41.35 8.99 5.86
CA CYS A 20 -40.40 9.97 6.38
C CYS A 20 -40.22 10.97 5.24
N SER A 21 -40.82 12.15 5.39
CA SER A 21 -40.51 13.28 4.54
C SER A 21 -39.01 13.43 4.60
N ARG A 22 -38.32 13.19 3.48
CA ARG A 22 -36.90 13.49 3.33
C ARG A 22 -36.73 14.91 3.86
N ALA A 23 -35.99 15.07 4.96
CA ALA A 23 -35.70 16.40 5.45
C ALA A 23 -34.85 17.04 4.35
N ASP A 24 -35.46 17.88 3.53
CA ASP A 24 -34.76 18.71 2.57
C ASP A 24 -33.90 19.68 3.38
N HIS A 25 -32.71 19.21 3.76
CA HIS A 25 -31.70 20.07 4.34
C HIS A 25 -31.28 21.06 3.26
N PRO A 26 -31.34 22.38 3.54
CA PRO A 26 -30.81 23.34 2.59
C PRO A 26 -29.32 23.04 2.33
N PRO A 27 -28.82 23.32 1.12
CA PRO A 27 -27.40 23.19 0.83
C PRO A 27 -26.54 23.90 1.90
N LEU A 28 -25.46 23.24 2.31
CA LEU A 28 -24.45 23.82 3.17
C LEU A 28 -23.79 24.99 2.43
N SER A 29 -23.94 26.20 2.99
CA SER A 29 -23.20 27.37 2.49
C SER A 29 -21.80 27.39 3.11
N LEU A 30 -20.76 27.44 2.28
CA LEU A 30 -19.39 27.69 2.75
C LEU A 30 -19.13 29.20 2.83
N GLN A 31 -18.28 29.63 3.76
CA GLN A 31 -17.80 30.99 3.92
C GLN A 31 -16.35 31.12 3.41
N PRO A 32 -15.91 32.33 3.02
CA PRO A 32 -14.51 32.56 2.66
C PRO A 32 -13.56 32.18 3.80
N GLY A 33 -12.50 31.44 3.45
CA GLY A 33 -11.45 30.98 4.35
C GLY A 33 -11.78 29.71 5.14
N GLU A 34 -12.93 29.07 4.91
CA GLU A 34 -13.29 27.85 5.64
C GLU A 34 -12.50 26.60 5.22
N HIS A 35 -12.33 25.72 6.19
CA HIS A 35 -11.62 24.46 6.06
C HIS A 35 -12.60 23.26 6.01
N VAL A 36 -12.57 22.52 4.91
CA VAL A 36 -13.40 21.33 4.68
C VAL A 36 -12.53 20.08 4.84
N VAL A 37 -12.94 19.17 5.72
CA VAL A 37 -12.21 17.93 6.01
C VAL A 37 -13.06 16.71 5.70
N PHE A 38 -12.56 15.81 4.87
CA PHE A 38 -13.16 14.50 4.64
C PHE A 38 -12.63 13.50 5.67
N VAL A 39 -13.52 12.72 6.25
CA VAL A 39 -13.16 11.59 7.13
C VAL A 39 -14.00 10.39 6.74
N GLY A 40 -13.45 9.19 6.90
CA GLY A 40 -14.18 8.00 6.51
C GLY A 40 -13.30 6.88 6.06
N ASN A 41 -13.94 5.97 5.35
CA ASN A 41 -13.43 4.71 4.86
C ASN A 41 -12.85 4.84 3.43
N GLY A 42 -12.64 3.71 2.75
CA GLY A 42 -11.99 3.61 1.45
C GLY A 42 -12.64 4.43 0.33
N LEU A 43 -13.95 4.66 0.37
CA LEU A 43 -14.64 5.47 -0.64
C LEU A 43 -14.08 6.90 -0.67
N ALA A 44 -13.90 7.51 0.50
CA ALA A 44 -13.30 8.84 0.61
C ALA A 44 -11.79 8.81 0.49
N ALA A 45 -11.11 7.81 1.09
CA ALA A 45 -9.65 7.72 1.04
C ALA A 45 -9.15 7.74 -0.40
N ARG A 46 -9.82 6.99 -1.30
CA ARG A 46 -9.41 6.89 -2.71
C ARG A 46 -9.62 8.16 -3.53
N MET A 47 -10.50 9.08 -3.10
CA MET A 47 -10.72 10.36 -3.80
C MET A 47 -9.45 11.20 -3.88
N GLN A 48 -8.48 11.00 -2.98
CA GLN A 48 -7.19 11.70 -3.02
C GLN A 48 -6.38 11.38 -4.28
N HIS A 49 -6.62 10.22 -4.91
CA HIS A 49 -5.92 9.76 -6.11
C HIS A 49 -6.56 10.24 -7.42
N GLN A 50 -7.71 10.93 -7.35
CA GLN A 50 -8.47 11.38 -8.53
C GLN A 50 -8.85 12.88 -8.49
N GLY A 51 -9.06 13.45 -7.30
CA GLY A 51 -9.20 14.89 -7.09
C GLY A 51 -10.55 15.52 -7.48
N HIS A 52 -11.51 14.75 -8.00
CA HIS A 52 -12.75 15.30 -8.56
C HIS A 52 -13.64 16.02 -7.55
N LEU A 53 -13.86 15.44 -6.36
CA LEU A 53 -14.77 16.04 -5.37
C LEU A 53 -14.24 17.39 -4.88
N GLU A 54 -12.96 17.46 -4.55
CA GLU A 54 -12.33 18.69 -4.12
C GLU A 54 -12.33 19.75 -5.23
N THR A 55 -12.02 19.35 -6.47
CA THR A 55 -12.13 20.23 -7.64
C THR A 55 -13.54 20.78 -7.78
N ALA A 56 -14.57 19.94 -7.62
CA ALA A 56 -15.97 20.33 -7.70
C ALA A 56 -16.40 21.29 -6.57
N ILE A 57 -15.79 21.21 -5.38
CA ILE A 57 -16.00 22.16 -4.28
C ILE A 57 -15.36 23.51 -4.62
N HIS A 58 -14.09 23.51 -5.04
CA HIS A 58 -13.38 24.72 -5.42
C HIS A 58 -14.07 25.50 -6.55
N GLN A 59 -14.58 24.80 -7.55
CA GLN A 59 -15.28 25.40 -8.70
C GLN A 59 -16.62 26.06 -8.33
N ARG A 60 -17.28 25.60 -7.25
CA ARG A 60 -18.49 26.23 -6.71
C ARG A 60 -18.18 27.51 -5.92
N PHE A 61 -17.04 27.51 -5.24
CA PHE A 61 -16.61 28.59 -4.35
C PHE A 61 -15.25 29.20 -4.75
N PRO A 62 -15.12 29.71 -5.99
CA PRO A 62 -13.82 30.08 -6.58
C PRO A 62 -13.10 31.21 -5.85
N SER A 63 -13.86 32.13 -5.22
CA SER A 63 -13.32 33.28 -4.49
C SER A 63 -13.15 33.02 -2.99
N HIS A 64 -13.55 31.85 -2.50
CA HIS A 64 -13.62 31.59 -1.05
C HIS A 64 -12.28 31.16 -0.48
N ARG A 65 -11.27 30.84 -1.30
CA ARG A 65 -9.94 30.41 -0.83
C ARG A 65 -10.04 29.29 0.23
N LEU A 66 -10.88 28.31 -0.07
CA LEU A 66 -11.13 27.17 0.81
C LEU A 66 -9.86 26.34 0.99
N VAL A 67 -9.75 25.69 2.15
CA VAL A 67 -8.73 24.66 2.40
C VAL A 67 -9.44 23.32 2.49
N VAL A 68 -9.10 22.39 1.59
CA VAL A 68 -9.71 21.05 1.57
C VAL A 68 -8.68 19.98 1.93
N ARG A 69 -9.02 19.11 2.88
CA ARG A 69 -8.13 18.04 3.37
C ARG A 69 -8.85 16.71 3.48
N ASN A 70 -8.21 15.66 2.99
CA ASN A 70 -8.74 14.30 3.08
C ASN A 70 -8.00 13.52 4.18
N MET A 71 -8.68 13.25 5.29
CA MET A 71 -8.20 12.43 6.40
C MET A 71 -8.86 11.05 6.43
N ALA A 72 -9.57 10.66 5.36
CA ALA A 72 -10.11 9.32 5.26
C ALA A 72 -9.00 8.28 5.07
N ASP A 73 -9.26 7.07 5.52
CA ASP A 73 -8.33 5.95 5.40
C ASP A 73 -9.12 4.65 5.27
N ALA A 74 -8.59 3.71 4.50
CA ALA A 74 -9.25 2.43 4.30
C ALA A 74 -9.41 1.67 5.63
N GLY A 75 -10.53 0.98 5.79
CA GLY A 75 -10.91 0.29 7.01
C GLY A 75 -11.32 1.21 8.18
N ASN A 76 -11.37 2.52 8.05
CA ASN A 76 -11.90 3.36 9.13
C ASN A 76 -13.41 3.17 9.32
N THR A 77 -13.86 3.29 10.57
CA THR A 77 -15.28 3.33 10.96
C THR A 77 -15.53 4.61 11.78
N PRO A 78 -16.79 4.94 12.16
CA PRO A 78 -17.04 6.11 13.01
C PRO A 78 -16.30 6.04 14.35
N GLY A 79 -16.14 4.84 14.93
CA GLY A 79 -15.54 4.61 16.24
C GLY A 79 -14.13 3.99 16.22
N PHE A 80 -13.69 3.34 15.14
CA PHE A 80 -12.44 2.57 15.08
C PHE A 80 -11.54 3.01 13.93
N ARG A 81 -10.34 3.49 14.29
CA ARG A 81 -9.30 4.04 13.41
C ARG A 81 -7.91 3.63 13.94
N PRO A 82 -7.51 2.36 13.81
CA PRO A 82 -6.15 1.92 14.13
C PRO A 82 -5.10 2.66 13.30
N HIS A 83 -3.90 2.84 13.87
CA HIS A 83 -2.75 3.44 13.19
C HIS A 83 -1.46 3.01 13.89
N SER A 84 -0.41 2.68 13.13
CA SER A 84 0.86 2.14 13.63
C SER A 84 1.57 3.05 14.62
N GLY A 85 1.53 4.36 14.40
CA GLY A 85 2.10 5.37 15.29
C GLY A 85 1.20 5.84 16.44
N ARG A 86 0.02 5.23 16.69
CA ARG A 86 -0.94 5.72 17.71
C ARG A 86 -1.42 4.60 18.66
N PRO A 87 -1.32 4.77 19.99
CA PRO A 87 -1.70 3.73 20.95
C PRO A 87 -3.20 3.56 21.16
N ASN A 88 -4.01 4.59 20.88
CA ASN A 88 -5.46 4.49 20.96
C ASN A 88 -6.06 4.39 19.54
N PRO A 89 -6.66 3.24 19.17
CA PRO A 89 -7.33 3.08 17.88
C PRO A 89 -8.76 3.64 17.89
N TYR A 90 -9.30 4.04 19.04
CA TYR A 90 -10.70 4.48 19.15
C TYR A 90 -10.83 5.98 18.88
N ARG A 91 -11.89 6.35 18.15
CA ARG A 91 -12.10 7.72 17.67
C ARG A 91 -12.59 8.67 18.77
N PHE A 92 -13.37 8.18 19.73
CA PHE A 92 -13.95 9.00 20.80
C PHE A 92 -14.12 8.16 22.08
N PRO A 93 -14.24 8.79 23.27
CA PRO A 93 -14.45 8.07 24.52
C PRO A 93 -15.69 7.18 24.48
N GLY A 94 -15.56 5.90 24.85
CA GLY A 94 -16.64 4.92 24.82
C GLY A 94 -16.78 4.18 23.49
N ALA A 95 -16.04 4.56 22.44
CA ALA A 95 -16.10 3.88 21.16
C ALA A 95 -15.57 2.42 21.20
N GLU A 96 -14.81 2.06 22.23
CA GLU A 96 -14.36 0.69 22.48
C GLU A 96 -15.51 -0.30 22.72
N THR A 97 -16.69 0.19 23.07
CA THR A 97 -17.87 -0.66 23.31
C THR A 97 -18.50 -1.20 22.02
N PHE A 98 -18.24 -0.55 20.87
CA PHE A 98 -18.82 -0.93 19.58
C PHE A 98 -18.01 -2.00 18.83
N ARG A 99 -16.88 -2.45 19.41
CA ARG A 99 -15.99 -3.45 18.82
C ARG A 99 -15.72 -4.55 19.82
N LYS A 100 -15.43 -5.75 19.31
CA LYS A 100 -14.96 -6.85 20.17
C LYS A 100 -13.70 -6.39 20.91
N PRO A 101 -13.52 -6.77 22.20
CA PRO A 101 -12.32 -6.42 22.95
C PRO A 101 -11.07 -6.83 22.18
N LEU A 102 -10.16 -5.87 22.00
CA LEU A 102 -8.92 -6.14 21.29
C LEU A 102 -8.02 -7.03 22.16
N ASN A 103 -7.44 -8.07 21.55
CA ASN A 103 -6.58 -9.01 22.25
C ASN A 103 -5.29 -8.32 22.72
N GLN A 104 -4.94 -8.42 24.00
CA GLN A 104 -3.71 -7.85 24.57
C GLN A 104 -2.41 -8.53 24.11
N ALA A 105 -2.49 -9.56 23.26
CA ALA A 105 -1.34 -10.22 22.66
C ALA A 105 -0.36 -9.19 22.06
N LYS A 106 0.91 -9.39 22.39
CA LYS A 106 2.02 -8.66 21.84
C LYS A 106 2.89 -9.62 21.05
N ASP A 107 3.40 -9.16 19.92
CA ASP A 107 4.55 -9.78 19.28
C ASP A 107 5.76 -9.71 20.24
N ARG A 108 6.82 -10.42 19.88
CA ARG A 108 8.05 -10.48 20.68
C ARG A 108 8.78 -9.13 20.83
N TRP A 109 8.42 -8.10 20.06
CA TRP A 109 8.95 -6.73 20.20
C TRP A 109 8.02 -5.82 21.03
N GLY A 110 6.97 -6.38 21.65
CA GLY A 110 6.01 -5.63 22.45
C GLY A 110 4.97 -4.87 21.64
N SER A 111 4.93 -5.04 20.32
CA SER A 111 3.91 -4.44 19.42
C SER A 111 2.64 -5.30 19.43
N GLY A 112 1.46 -4.69 19.34
CA GLY A 112 0.19 -5.42 19.33
C GLY A 112 -0.73 -4.93 18.22
N HIS A 113 -2.04 -4.93 18.45
CA HIS A 113 -3.00 -4.30 17.53
C HIS A 113 -3.11 -2.79 17.70
N ALA A 114 -2.68 -2.28 18.86
CA ALA A 114 -2.54 -0.87 19.13
C ALA A 114 -1.15 -0.45 18.69
N GLY A 115 -1.09 0.66 17.95
CA GLY A 115 0.18 1.23 17.51
C GLY A 115 1.02 1.71 18.69
N PHE A 116 2.24 2.13 18.40
CA PHE A 116 3.12 2.75 19.37
C PHE A 116 3.68 4.03 18.79
N GLY A 117 3.47 5.14 19.47
CA GLY A 117 4.01 6.41 19.01
C GLY A 117 3.25 7.63 19.50
N THR A 118 3.59 8.76 18.89
CA THR A 118 3.08 10.11 19.16
C THR A 118 2.31 10.67 17.97
N TYR A 119 1.90 9.82 17.01
CA TYR A 119 1.14 10.28 15.86
C TYR A 119 -0.16 10.95 16.34
N PRO A 120 -0.49 12.17 15.87
CA PRO A 120 -1.61 12.91 16.44
C PRO A 120 -2.95 12.16 16.33
N THR A 121 -3.81 12.37 17.32
CA THR A 121 -5.19 11.88 17.26
C THR A 121 -5.97 12.58 16.16
N THR A 122 -7.11 12.01 15.76
CA THR A 122 -7.98 12.68 14.79
C THR A 122 -8.39 14.08 15.26
N ASP A 123 -8.69 14.27 16.54
CA ASP A 123 -9.05 15.59 17.08
C ASP A 123 -7.89 16.58 17.02
N GLN A 124 -6.66 16.14 17.32
CA GLN A 124 -5.48 17.00 17.20
C GLN A 124 -5.21 17.42 15.75
N TRP A 125 -5.47 16.54 14.79
CA TRP A 125 -5.39 16.89 13.38
C TRP A 125 -6.51 17.84 12.95
N LEU A 126 -7.76 17.60 13.37
CA LEU A 126 -8.88 18.48 13.05
C LEU A 126 -8.69 19.89 13.64
N ASP A 127 -8.16 19.99 14.86
CA ASP A 127 -7.76 21.25 15.51
C ASP A 127 -6.64 21.95 14.72
N ARG A 128 -5.57 21.22 14.38
CA ARG A 128 -4.47 21.75 13.55
C ARG A 128 -4.95 22.26 12.19
N LEU A 129 -5.91 21.55 11.60
CA LEU A 129 -6.52 21.89 10.32
C LEU A 129 -7.64 22.92 10.45
N LYS A 130 -7.98 23.40 11.65
CA LYS A 130 -9.06 24.36 11.88
C LYS A 130 -10.38 23.95 11.23
N ALA A 131 -10.76 22.67 11.37
CA ALA A 131 -11.88 22.11 10.62
C ALA A 131 -13.22 22.80 10.92
N ASP A 132 -13.79 23.47 9.89
CA ASP A 132 -15.10 24.14 9.96
C ASP A 132 -16.24 23.24 9.47
N VAL A 133 -15.96 22.40 8.48
CA VAL A 133 -16.89 21.45 7.88
C VAL A 133 -16.25 20.06 7.84
N ILE A 134 -16.95 19.06 8.35
CA ILE A 134 -16.49 17.67 8.36
C ILE A 134 -17.51 16.80 7.60
N ILE A 135 -17.05 16.14 6.54
CA ILE A 135 -17.88 15.23 5.73
C ILE A 135 -17.47 13.79 6.03
N GLY A 136 -18.42 13.01 6.56
CA GLY A 136 -18.22 11.62 6.97
C GLY A 136 -18.68 10.61 5.91
N PHE A 137 -17.80 9.66 5.57
CA PHE A 137 -18.08 8.57 4.63
C PHE A 137 -17.92 7.22 5.35
N PHE A 138 -19.04 6.57 5.68
CA PHE A 138 -19.09 5.35 6.50
C PHE A 138 -20.14 4.38 5.96
N GLY A 139 -20.25 3.19 6.54
CA GLY A 139 -21.32 2.22 6.28
C GLY A 139 -20.92 1.04 5.39
N TYR A 140 -19.85 1.17 4.60
CA TYR A 140 -19.38 0.07 3.73
C TYR A 140 -18.76 -1.06 4.58
N ASN A 141 -17.72 -0.75 5.35
CA ASN A 141 -17.02 -1.69 6.23
C ASN A 141 -17.98 -2.37 7.22
N GLU A 142 -18.85 -1.58 7.82
CA GLU A 142 -19.79 -2.01 8.84
C GLU A 142 -20.88 -2.91 8.24
N SER A 143 -21.21 -2.77 6.95
CA SER A 143 -22.21 -3.62 6.30
C SER A 143 -21.86 -5.11 6.28
N PHE A 144 -20.58 -5.45 6.47
CA PHE A 144 -20.11 -6.82 6.57
C PHE A 144 -20.41 -7.47 7.94
N ASP A 145 -20.82 -6.69 8.95
CA ASP A 145 -21.35 -7.22 10.22
C ASP A 145 -22.81 -7.73 10.07
N GLY A 146 -23.40 -7.61 8.87
CA GLY A 146 -24.73 -8.14 8.56
C GLY A 146 -25.87 -7.37 9.24
N GLU A 147 -27.06 -7.96 9.28
CA GLU A 147 -28.25 -7.33 9.89
C GLU A 147 -28.07 -7.13 11.41
N GLU A 148 -27.40 -8.07 12.08
CA GLU A 148 -27.12 -8.01 13.53
C GLU A 148 -26.26 -6.79 13.92
N GLY A 149 -25.43 -6.28 13.01
CA GLY A 149 -24.56 -5.12 13.24
C GLY A 149 -25.24 -3.75 13.14
N VAL A 150 -26.48 -3.67 12.62
CA VAL A 150 -27.13 -2.39 12.27
C VAL A 150 -27.32 -1.47 13.48
N GLU A 151 -27.80 -1.98 14.61
CA GLU A 151 -28.03 -1.15 15.81
C GLU A 151 -26.72 -0.70 16.45
N ASN A 152 -25.69 -1.55 16.42
CA ASN A 152 -24.34 -1.19 16.86
C ASN A 152 -23.79 -0.04 16.01
N PHE A 153 -23.91 -0.13 14.68
CA PHE A 153 -23.47 0.91 13.76
C PHE A 153 -24.21 2.24 13.97
N LYS A 154 -25.54 2.20 14.16
CA LYS A 154 -26.33 3.40 14.48
C LYS A 154 -25.80 4.11 15.72
N ALA A 155 -25.54 3.36 16.79
CA ALA A 155 -25.01 3.91 18.03
C ALA A 155 -23.58 4.46 17.86
N GLU A 156 -22.71 3.74 17.14
CA GLU A 156 -21.33 4.17 16.83
C GLU A 156 -21.34 5.49 16.03
N LEU A 157 -22.18 5.59 14.99
CA LEU A 157 -22.31 6.77 14.13
C LEU A 157 -22.88 7.98 14.88
N ALA A 158 -23.92 7.78 15.70
CA ALA A 158 -24.49 8.83 16.52
C ALA A 158 -23.48 9.35 17.56
N GLY A 159 -22.71 8.44 18.18
CA GLY A 159 -21.62 8.79 19.10
C GLY A 159 -20.56 9.66 18.41
N TRP A 160 -20.16 9.29 17.19
CA TRP A 160 -19.20 10.07 16.40
C TRP A 160 -19.72 11.48 16.09
N ILE A 161 -20.97 11.63 15.62
CA ILE A 161 -21.55 12.95 15.30
C ILE A 161 -21.57 13.84 16.54
N ARG A 162 -22.04 13.30 17.68
CA ARG A 162 -22.11 14.06 18.94
C ARG A 162 -20.73 14.47 19.45
N HIS A 163 -19.75 13.57 19.37
CA HIS A 163 -18.37 13.87 19.74
C HIS A 163 -17.81 15.03 18.90
N VAL A 164 -17.92 14.94 17.57
CA VAL A 164 -17.41 15.97 16.66
C VAL A 164 -18.11 17.32 16.89
N ARG A 165 -19.44 17.34 17.05
CA ARG A 165 -20.19 18.58 17.29
C ARG A 165 -19.95 19.20 18.67
N SER A 166 -19.53 18.40 19.65
CA SER A 166 -19.13 18.91 20.96
C SER A 166 -17.72 19.52 20.98
N SER A 167 -16.94 19.31 19.91
CA SER A 167 -15.60 19.85 19.77
C SER A 167 -15.62 21.26 19.16
N THR A 168 -14.53 22.01 19.32
CA THR A 168 -14.39 23.39 18.79
C THR A 168 -13.01 23.58 18.15
N TYR A 169 -12.87 23.16 16.89
CA TYR A 169 -11.56 23.12 16.20
C TYR A 169 -11.12 24.46 15.62
N HIS A 170 -12.04 25.41 15.42
CA HIS A 170 -11.74 26.73 14.86
C HIS A 170 -12.50 27.82 15.61
N GLU A 171 -11.76 28.75 16.24
CA GLU A 171 -12.30 29.95 16.90
C GLU A 171 -13.46 29.69 17.90
N GLY A 172 -13.44 28.55 18.59
CA GLY A 172 -14.49 28.19 19.56
C GLY A 172 -15.82 27.78 18.92
N GLN A 173 -15.88 27.61 17.60
CA GLN A 173 -17.08 27.18 16.87
C GLN A 173 -17.11 25.65 16.69
N SER A 174 -18.30 25.07 16.86
CA SER A 174 -18.52 23.66 16.55
C SER A 174 -18.55 23.44 15.04
N PRO A 175 -17.87 22.40 14.52
CA PRO A 175 -17.87 22.12 13.09
C PRO A 175 -19.26 21.71 12.60
N ARG A 176 -19.57 22.06 11.36
CA ARG A 176 -20.74 21.54 10.65
C ARG A 176 -20.42 20.15 10.12
N VAL A 177 -21.34 19.22 10.30
CA VAL A 177 -21.15 17.81 9.93
C VAL A 177 -22.12 17.44 8.82
N ALA A 178 -21.65 16.70 7.82
CA ALA A 178 -22.48 16.06 6.80
C ALA A 178 -22.08 14.58 6.66
N LEU A 179 -23.02 13.77 6.17
CA LEU A 179 -22.81 12.35 5.89
C LEU A 179 -23.05 12.03 4.42
N VAL A 180 -22.23 11.12 3.89
CA VAL A 180 -22.40 10.52 2.55
C VAL A 180 -22.48 9.01 2.73
N SER A 181 -23.52 8.39 2.17
CA SER A 181 -23.67 6.93 2.23
C SER A 181 -22.59 6.20 1.42
N PRO A 182 -22.44 4.87 1.58
CA PRO A 182 -21.71 4.06 0.60
C PRO A 182 -22.36 4.17 -0.78
N ILE A 183 -21.61 3.89 -1.83
CA ILE A 183 -22.23 3.56 -3.12
C ILE A 183 -22.91 2.19 -3.06
N ALA A 184 -23.78 1.91 -4.02
CA ALA A 184 -24.21 0.56 -4.31
C ALA A 184 -23.05 -0.27 -4.87
N PHE A 185 -23.19 -1.58 -4.78
CA PHE A 185 -22.29 -2.54 -5.38
C PHE A 185 -22.71 -2.82 -6.83
N GLU A 186 -21.83 -2.55 -7.79
CA GLU A 186 -22.01 -2.89 -9.20
C GLU A 186 -21.82 -4.40 -9.39
N ASP A 187 -22.78 -5.07 -10.03
CA ASP A 187 -22.72 -6.53 -10.18
C ASP A 187 -21.78 -6.92 -11.33
N LEU A 188 -20.50 -7.15 -10.98
CA LEU A 188 -19.47 -7.62 -11.90
C LEU A 188 -19.21 -9.13 -11.78
N SER A 189 -20.07 -9.87 -11.07
CA SER A 189 -19.85 -11.30 -10.76
C SER A 189 -19.76 -12.20 -12.00
N ALA A 190 -20.38 -11.79 -13.11
CA ALA A 190 -20.33 -12.51 -14.38
C ALA A 190 -19.01 -12.32 -15.16
N THR A 191 -18.31 -11.20 -14.96
CA THR A 191 -17.10 -10.84 -15.73
C THR A 191 -15.81 -10.95 -14.92
N HIS A 192 -15.87 -10.68 -13.61
CA HIS A 192 -14.69 -10.62 -12.73
C HIS A 192 -14.74 -11.64 -11.58
N HIS A 193 -15.74 -12.54 -11.56
CA HIS A 193 -15.93 -13.53 -10.50
C HIS A 193 -15.96 -12.96 -9.07
N THR A 194 -16.28 -11.67 -8.95
CA THR A 194 -16.51 -10.96 -7.69
C THR A 194 -17.84 -11.42 -7.05
N PRO A 195 -18.12 -11.06 -5.79
CA PRO A 195 -19.37 -11.43 -5.16
C PRO A 195 -20.60 -10.89 -5.91
N ASN A 196 -21.73 -11.57 -5.74
CA ASN A 196 -22.98 -11.14 -6.37
C ASN A 196 -23.48 -9.80 -5.82
N GLY A 197 -23.60 -8.81 -6.69
CA GLY A 197 -23.94 -7.44 -6.32
C GLY A 197 -25.33 -7.29 -5.70
N ARG A 198 -26.31 -8.14 -6.06
CA ARG A 198 -27.64 -8.12 -5.43
C ARG A 198 -27.56 -8.42 -3.93
N SER A 199 -26.85 -9.48 -3.55
CA SER A 199 -26.71 -9.89 -2.15
C SER A 199 -25.98 -8.86 -1.29
N ILE A 200 -25.00 -8.15 -1.88
CA ILE A 200 -24.28 -7.08 -1.20
C ILE A 200 -25.19 -5.86 -1.06
N ASN A 201 -25.92 -5.49 -2.10
CA ASN A 201 -26.81 -4.33 -2.09
C ASN A 201 -27.96 -4.44 -1.08
N GLU A 202 -28.46 -5.65 -0.80
CA GLU A 202 -29.43 -5.88 0.27
C GLU A 202 -28.89 -5.44 1.64
N ARG A 203 -27.61 -5.74 1.93
CA ARG A 203 -26.94 -5.32 3.16
C ARG A 203 -26.63 -3.83 3.15
N LEU A 204 -26.03 -3.31 2.08
CA LEU A 204 -25.69 -1.88 1.98
C LEU A 204 -26.93 -0.98 2.12
N ALA A 205 -28.09 -1.43 1.64
CA ALA A 205 -29.34 -0.70 1.80
C ALA A 205 -29.78 -0.60 3.28
N LEU A 206 -29.53 -1.62 4.13
CA LEU A 206 -29.81 -1.55 5.57
C LEU A 206 -28.98 -0.47 6.25
N TYR A 207 -27.68 -0.44 5.94
CA TYR A 207 -26.73 0.52 6.53
C TYR A 207 -26.96 1.94 6.00
N THR A 208 -27.30 2.10 4.73
CA THR A 208 -27.69 3.39 4.15
C THR A 208 -28.92 3.98 4.85
N ARG A 209 -29.98 3.18 5.06
CA ARG A 209 -31.17 3.61 5.82
C ARG A 209 -30.84 3.94 7.28
N ALA A 210 -29.93 3.18 7.90
CA ALA A 210 -29.46 3.47 9.25
C ALA A 210 -28.74 4.82 9.32
N MET A 211 -27.88 5.13 8.35
CA MET A 211 -27.22 6.44 8.24
C MET A 211 -28.23 7.57 8.06
N GLU A 212 -29.20 7.41 7.15
CA GLU A 212 -30.24 8.42 6.92
C GLU A 212 -31.06 8.71 8.18
N GLY A 213 -31.44 7.65 8.92
CA GLY A 213 -32.17 7.77 10.18
C GLY A 213 -31.37 8.52 11.25
N ILE A 214 -30.08 8.20 11.40
CA ILE A 214 -29.20 8.91 12.35
C ILE A 214 -28.94 10.35 11.90
N ALA A 215 -28.75 10.59 10.60
CA ALA A 215 -28.56 11.93 10.07
C ALA A 215 -29.78 12.82 10.35
N THR A 216 -30.99 12.28 10.12
CA THR A 216 -32.25 12.95 10.43
C THR A 216 -32.39 13.23 11.92
N ALA A 217 -32.10 12.23 12.77
CA ALA A 217 -32.20 12.36 14.23
C ALA A 217 -31.22 13.41 14.79
N GLU A 218 -29.99 13.43 14.28
CA GLU A 218 -28.94 14.38 14.68
C GLU A 218 -29.01 15.71 13.93
N ARG A 219 -29.94 15.84 12.96
CA ARG A 219 -30.16 17.01 12.10
C ARG A 219 -28.91 17.43 11.32
N VAL A 220 -28.21 16.46 10.73
CA VAL A 220 -27.06 16.69 9.84
C VAL A 220 -27.43 16.35 8.39
N PRO A 221 -26.93 17.10 7.39
CA PRO A 221 -27.17 16.77 5.98
C PRO A 221 -26.70 15.36 5.61
N PHE A 222 -27.45 14.71 4.74
CA PHE A 222 -27.18 13.36 4.26
C PHE A 222 -27.29 13.26 2.74
N VAL A 223 -26.26 12.72 2.10
CA VAL A 223 -26.25 12.41 0.67
C VAL A 223 -26.39 10.91 0.46
N ASP A 224 -27.51 10.52 -0.13
CA ASP A 224 -27.74 9.14 -0.55
C ASP A 224 -27.12 8.86 -1.93
N VAL A 225 -25.84 8.50 -1.94
CA VAL A 225 -25.13 8.07 -3.16
C VAL A 225 -25.36 6.59 -3.47
N PHE A 226 -25.82 5.79 -2.52
CA PHE A 226 -26.26 4.40 -2.77
C PHE A 226 -27.37 4.38 -3.83
N ALA A 227 -28.47 5.09 -3.60
CA ALA A 227 -29.57 5.13 -4.56
C ALA A 227 -29.18 5.77 -5.91
N SER A 228 -28.26 6.74 -5.88
CA SER A 228 -27.78 7.42 -7.09
C SER A 228 -26.91 6.49 -7.94
N SER A 229 -25.98 5.77 -7.31
CA SER A 229 -25.08 4.83 -8.00
C SER A 229 -25.81 3.62 -8.58
N GLN A 230 -26.90 3.14 -7.97
CA GLN A 230 -27.76 2.12 -8.62
C GLN A 230 -28.27 2.58 -9.99
N LYS A 231 -28.59 3.86 -10.15
CA LYS A 231 -29.01 4.43 -11.43
C LYS A 231 -27.83 4.54 -12.40
N TRP A 232 -26.65 4.91 -11.92
CA TRP A 232 -25.45 5.00 -12.75
C TRP A 232 -25.08 3.65 -13.34
N PHE A 233 -25.04 2.59 -12.52
CA PHE A 233 -24.66 1.25 -12.98
C PHE A 233 -25.67 0.65 -13.97
N THR A 234 -26.95 1.00 -13.85
CA THR A 234 -27.99 0.52 -14.79
C THR A 234 -28.05 1.33 -16.09
N SER A 235 -27.50 2.54 -16.12
CA SER A 235 -27.56 3.45 -17.29
C SER A 235 -26.22 3.63 -18.01
N SER A 236 -25.12 3.16 -17.44
CA SER A 236 -23.79 3.25 -18.05
C SER A 236 -23.54 2.09 -19.01
N ASP A 237 -22.94 2.39 -20.16
CA ASP A 237 -22.52 1.38 -21.16
C ASP A 237 -21.21 0.66 -20.79
N SER A 238 -20.56 1.08 -19.70
CA SER A 238 -19.29 0.54 -19.21
C SER A 238 -19.33 0.41 -17.70
N ALA A 239 -18.53 -0.51 -17.14
CA ALA A 239 -18.33 -0.60 -15.71
C ALA A 239 -17.86 0.74 -15.13
N LEU A 240 -18.38 1.09 -13.96
CA LEU A 240 -18.01 2.30 -13.22
C LEU A 240 -17.17 2.00 -11.98
N THR A 241 -16.99 0.72 -11.68
CA THR A 241 -16.13 0.20 -10.63
C THR A 241 -15.13 -0.82 -11.19
N LEU A 242 -14.05 -1.04 -10.44
CA LEU A 242 -13.00 -2.01 -10.77
C LEU A 242 -13.39 -3.45 -10.36
N ASP A 243 -14.11 -3.57 -9.25
CA ASP A 243 -14.38 -4.83 -8.56
C ASP A 243 -15.79 -4.89 -7.94
N GLY A 244 -16.65 -3.96 -8.34
CA GLY A 244 -18.01 -3.82 -7.82
C GLY A 244 -18.18 -2.72 -6.78
N PHE A 245 -17.12 -2.25 -6.11
CA PHE A 245 -17.24 -1.18 -5.10
C PHE A 245 -16.20 -0.06 -5.23
N GLN A 246 -15.02 -0.33 -5.80
CA GLN A 246 -14.02 0.72 -6.03
C GLN A 246 -14.33 1.45 -7.32
N LEU A 247 -14.74 2.71 -7.25
CA LEU A 247 -15.01 3.50 -8.45
C LEU A 247 -13.75 3.68 -9.30
N ASN A 248 -13.90 3.51 -10.61
CA ASN A 248 -12.92 3.98 -11.58
C ASN A 248 -13.06 5.50 -11.78
N GLU A 249 -12.24 6.07 -12.67
CA GLU A 249 -12.21 7.50 -12.96
C GLU A 249 -13.59 8.07 -13.37
N LYS A 250 -14.33 7.37 -14.24
CA LYS A 250 -15.68 7.79 -14.67
C LYS A 250 -16.68 7.74 -13.51
N GLY A 251 -16.66 6.67 -12.73
CA GLY A 251 -17.51 6.53 -11.54
C GLY A 251 -17.23 7.60 -10.48
N ASN A 252 -15.96 7.91 -10.22
CA ASN A 252 -15.57 8.93 -9.24
C ASN A 252 -16.04 10.33 -9.64
N ARG A 253 -15.98 10.65 -10.94
CA ARG A 253 -16.49 11.92 -11.46
C ARG A 253 -17.99 12.09 -11.23
N LEU A 254 -18.78 11.03 -11.44
CA LEU A 254 -20.22 11.01 -11.13
C LEU A 254 -20.49 11.19 -9.64
N LEU A 255 -19.73 10.48 -8.79
CA LEU A 255 -19.81 10.62 -7.34
C LEU A 255 -19.51 12.07 -6.89
N ALA A 256 -18.42 12.65 -7.38
CA ALA A 256 -18.00 14.01 -7.06
C ALA A 256 -19.09 15.03 -7.42
N HIS A 257 -19.67 14.91 -8.62
CA HIS A 257 -20.75 15.77 -9.06
C HIS A 257 -21.99 15.63 -8.16
N GLN A 258 -22.45 14.40 -7.90
CA GLN A 258 -23.61 14.13 -7.06
C GLN A 258 -23.45 14.66 -5.64
N VAL A 259 -22.31 14.39 -5.00
CA VAL A 259 -22.03 14.83 -3.63
C VAL A 259 -21.96 16.35 -3.56
N ALA A 260 -21.21 16.98 -4.47
CA ALA A 260 -21.04 18.42 -4.45
C ALA A 260 -22.35 19.17 -4.76
N GLU A 261 -23.16 18.68 -5.70
CA GLU A 261 -24.47 19.27 -6.00
C GLU A 261 -25.45 19.11 -4.85
N THR A 262 -25.51 17.94 -4.24
CA THR A 262 -26.47 17.68 -3.14
C THR A 262 -26.10 18.47 -1.88
N LEU A 263 -24.80 18.54 -1.54
CA LEU A 263 -24.36 19.24 -0.33
C LEU A 263 -24.27 20.74 -0.49
N PHE A 264 -23.80 21.24 -1.63
CA PHE A 264 -23.45 22.65 -1.81
C PHE A 264 -24.33 23.37 -2.85
N GLY A 265 -25.25 22.66 -3.48
CA GLY A 265 -26.14 23.20 -4.51
C GLY A 265 -25.61 23.04 -5.93
N ALA A 266 -26.53 23.13 -6.89
CA ALA A 266 -26.24 23.13 -8.31
C ALA A 266 -25.64 24.47 -8.74
N GLN A 267 -24.51 24.42 -9.45
CA GLN A 267 -23.84 25.60 -9.98
C GLN A 267 -23.08 25.23 -11.24
N ALA A 268 -23.06 26.12 -12.23
CA ALA A 268 -22.19 25.97 -13.39
C ALA A 268 -20.72 26.07 -12.95
N PRO A 269 -19.80 25.32 -13.58
CA PRO A 269 -18.37 25.43 -13.28
C PRO A 269 -17.90 26.88 -13.51
N HIS A 270 -17.15 27.42 -12.55
CA HIS A 270 -16.65 28.79 -12.62
C HIS A 270 -15.54 28.95 -13.65
N ASN A 271 -14.55 28.05 -13.63
CA ASN A 271 -13.43 28.03 -14.56
C ASN A 271 -13.67 26.98 -15.65
N ARG A 272 -13.38 27.34 -16.91
CA ARG A 272 -13.45 26.44 -18.06
C ARG A 272 -12.30 25.42 -18.06
N ASP A 273 -11.18 25.74 -17.41
CA ASP A 273 -10.05 24.85 -17.20
C ASP A 273 -10.28 23.93 -15.98
N MET A 274 -11.26 23.03 -16.10
CA MET A 274 -11.58 22.07 -15.04
C MET A 274 -10.43 21.11 -14.77
N GLU A 275 -9.79 20.63 -15.84
CA GLU A 275 -8.71 19.65 -15.75
C GLU A 275 -7.48 20.26 -15.08
N GLY A 276 -7.12 21.49 -15.45
CA GLY A 276 -6.02 22.17 -14.83
C GLY A 276 -6.19 22.44 -13.32
N VAL A 277 -7.42 22.75 -12.88
CA VAL A 277 -7.70 22.85 -11.43
C VAL A 277 -7.58 21.47 -10.77
N ARG A 278 -8.03 20.40 -11.44
CA ARG A 278 -7.88 19.02 -10.95
C ARG A 278 -6.41 18.63 -10.82
N GLU A 279 -5.57 18.93 -11.80
CA GLU A 279 -4.12 18.70 -11.73
C GLU A 279 -3.49 19.43 -10.53
N ALA A 280 -3.85 20.70 -10.31
CA ALA A 280 -3.37 21.45 -9.15
C ALA A 280 -3.83 20.84 -7.81
N VAL A 281 -5.07 20.34 -7.74
CA VAL A 281 -5.59 19.57 -6.60
C VAL A 281 -4.81 18.27 -6.40
N MET A 282 -4.45 17.57 -7.48
CA MET A 282 -3.66 16.35 -7.42
C MET A 282 -2.24 16.59 -6.92
N GLU A 283 -1.58 17.68 -7.37
CA GLU A 283 -0.29 18.13 -6.82
C GLU A 283 -0.38 18.40 -5.32
N LYS A 284 -1.45 19.09 -4.89
CA LYS A 284 -1.70 19.33 -3.46
C LYS A 284 -1.93 18.04 -2.70
N ASN A 285 -2.73 17.11 -3.24
CA ASN A 285 -3.02 15.82 -2.61
C ASN A 285 -1.75 15.00 -2.38
N TRP A 286 -0.82 15.01 -3.34
CA TRP A 286 0.47 14.36 -3.19
C TRP A 286 1.25 14.92 -1.99
N MET A 287 1.39 16.25 -1.89
CA MET A 287 2.09 16.89 -0.77
C MET A 287 1.37 16.68 0.57
N TRP A 288 0.04 16.77 0.56
CA TRP A 288 -0.79 16.49 1.73
C TRP A 288 -0.60 15.07 2.23
N HIS A 289 -0.60 14.07 1.34
CA HIS A 289 -0.43 12.67 1.73
C HIS A 289 0.93 12.44 2.39
N HIS A 290 2.01 12.99 1.82
CA HIS A 290 3.35 12.89 2.41
C HIS A 290 3.48 13.68 3.72
N TRP A 291 2.68 14.72 3.95
CA TRP A 291 2.66 15.41 5.25
C TRP A 291 1.83 14.67 6.30
N TYR A 292 0.63 14.22 5.93
CA TYR A 292 -0.34 13.59 6.81
C TYR A 292 0.08 12.17 7.18
N LYS A 293 0.60 11.41 6.21
CA LYS A 293 1.06 10.02 6.31
C LYS A 293 2.44 9.92 5.66
N ILE A 294 3.43 10.56 6.28
CA ILE A 294 4.81 10.49 5.79
C ILE A 294 5.28 9.02 5.78
N PRO A 295 5.83 8.52 4.64
CA PRO A 295 6.46 7.20 4.61
C PRO A 295 7.57 7.13 5.66
N ASN A 296 7.87 5.95 6.21
CA ASN A 296 8.78 5.81 7.35
C ASN A 296 8.35 6.58 8.62
N GLY A 297 7.03 6.74 8.81
CA GLY A 297 6.46 7.34 10.01
C GLY A 297 6.92 6.69 11.33
N VAL A 298 7.49 5.49 11.32
CA VAL A 298 8.06 4.82 12.50
C VAL A 298 9.24 5.56 13.09
N HIS A 299 9.97 6.30 12.25
CA HIS A 299 11.08 7.15 12.66
C HIS A 299 10.59 8.53 13.12
N VAL A 300 9.50 9.02 12.55
CA VAL A 300 8.94 10.34 12.86
C VAL A 300 8.10 10.32 14.13
N PHE A 301 7.13 9.41 14.17
CA PHE A 301 6.11 9.32 15.21
C PHE A 301 6.14 8.00 15.96
N GLY A 302 6.82 6.98 15.45
CA GLY A 302 6.82 5.64 16.03
C GLY A 302 7.96 5.37 17.02
N ARG A 303 8.32 4.09 17.15
CA ARG A 303 9.30 3.63 18.16
C ARG A 303 10.75 3.66 17.72
N ARG A 304 11.07 3.84 16.43
CA ARG A 304 12.45 3.84 15.93
C ARG A 304 13.11 5.22 16.10
N HIS A 305 13.24 5.64 17.36
CA HIS A 305 13.54 7.03 17.72
C HIS A 305 15.03 7.34 18.01
N ARG A 306 15.91 6.32 18.12
CA ARG A 306 17.35 6.47 18.44
C ARG A 306 18.23 5.69 17.47
N PRO A 307 19.44 6.16 17.13
CA PRO A 307 20.02 7.45 17.50
C PRO A 307 19.50 8.62 16.66
N PHE A 308 18.92 8.36 15.48
CA PHE A 308 18.54 9.40 14.50
C PHE A 308 17.03 9.53 14.25
N GLY A 309 16.14 8.91 15.03
CA GLY A 309 14.75 8.70 14.64
C GLY A 309 13.95 9.95 14.25
N PRO A 310 13.40 10.75 15.18
CA PRO A 310 12.73 12.00 14.82
C PRO A 310 13.67 12.99 14.14
N ASP A 311 14.98 12.86 14.37
CA ASP A 311 16.03 13.67 13.73
C ASP A 311 16.19 13.38 12.23
N ASN A 312 15.66 12.26 11.72
CA ASN A 312 15.73 11.93 10.29
C ASN A 312 14.88 12.87 9.45
N TYR A 313 13.71 13.31 9.95
CA TYR A 313 12.71 14.02 9.14
C TYR A 313 11.98 15.21 9.81
N PRO A 314 12.50 15.89 10.86
CA PRO A 314 11.71 16.92 11.55
C PRO A 314 11.56 18.18 10.68
N HIS A 315 12.60 18.50 9.91
CA HIS A 315 12.61 19.60 8.94
C HIS A 315 11.78 19.29 7.69
N GLU A 316 11.71 18.02 7.30
CA GLU A 316 10.89 17.58 6.18
C GLU A 316 9.39 17.77 6.44
N LEU A 317 8.91 17.53 7.66
CA LEU A 317 7.52 17.81 8.04
C LEU A 317 7.17 19.31 7.96
N LEU A 318 8.11 20.18 8.35
CA LEU A 318 7.92 21.64 8.25
C LEU A 318 7.85 22.06 6.78
N LYS A 319 8.80 21.58 5.97
CA LYS A 319 8.83 21.85 4.54
C LYS A 319 7.58 21.33 3.82
N LEU A 320 7.17 20.08 4.08
CA LEU A 320 5.96 19.48 3.48
C LEU A 320 4.68 20.27 3.81
N LYS A 321 4.57 20.79 5.03
CA LYS A 321 3.46 21.68 5.41
C LYS A 321 3.41 22.94 4.54
N GLU A 322 4.56 23.58 4.34
CA GLU A 322 4.67 24.80 3.53
C GLU A 322 4.46 24.51 2.04
N LEU A 323 5.06 23.44 1.51
CA LEU A 323 4.82 22.98 0.14
C LEU A 323 3.33 22.72 -0.09
N THR A 324 2.63 22.09 0.85
CA THR A 324 1.17 21.87 0.76
C THR A 324 0.42 23.21 0.71
N ALA A 325 0.77 24.17 1.57
CA ALA A 325 0.16 25.50 1.59
C ALA A 325 0.42 26.32 0.30
N ASN A 326 1.58 26.13 -0.33
CA ASN A 326 1.88 26.73 -1.64
C ASN A 326 0.95 26.18 -2.73
N ARG A 327 0.60 24.89 -2.70
CA ARG A 327 -0.35 24.33 -3.68
C ARG A 327 -1.78 24.80 -3.44
N ASP A 328 -2.20 25.03 -2.20
CA ASP A 328 -3.50 25.69 -1.95
C ASP A 328 -3.55 27.06 -2.64
N GLN A 329 -2.49 27.87 -2.51
CA GLN A 329 -2.38 29.17 -3.18
C GLN A 329 -2.39 29.05 -4.70
N ALA A 330 -1.70 28.04 -5.25
CA ALA A 330 -1.70 27.77 -6.70
C ALA A 330 -3.11 27.43 -7.20
N ILE A 331 -3.88 26.62 -6.46
CA ILE A 331 -5.29 26.31 -6.79
C ILE A 331 -6.12 27.60 -6.79
N TRP A 332 -5.99 28.45 -5.77
CA TRP A 332 -6.74 29.70 -5.69
C TRP A 332 -6.39 30.68 -6.82
N ALA A 333 -5.09 30.83 -7.12
CA ALA A 333 -4.64 31.66 -8.23
C ALA A 333 -5.21 31.16 -9.56
N ARG A 334 -5.21 29.85 -9.81
CA ARG A 334 -5.78 29.25 -11.02
C ARG A 334 -7.29 29.48 -11.13
N LEU A 335 -8.03 29.36 -10.03
CA LEU A 335 -9.48 29.68 -10.00
C LEU A 335 -9.74 31.16 -10.30
N GLU A 336 -8.87 32.06 -9.83
CA GLU A 336 -8.93 33.50 -10.06
C GLU A 336 -8.33 33.93 -11.43
N ASN A 337 -7.88 32.98 -12.26
CA ASN A 337 -7.14 33.20 -13.52
C ASN A 337 -5.93 34.13 -13.34
N LYS A 338 -5.14 33.90 -12.29
CA LYS A 338 -3.91 34.61 -11.96
C LYS A 338 -2.72 33.66 -12.03
N ASP A 339 -1.56 34.22 -12.35
CA ASP A 339 -0.29 33.50 -12.26
C ASP A 339 0.14 33.37 -10.80
N PHE A 340 0.75 32.23 -10.47
CA PHE A 340 1.38 31.97 -9.18
C PHE A 340 2.75 31.33 -9.43
N ASP A 341 3.82 32.00 -8.98
CA ASP A 341 5.17 31.47 -9.06
C ASP A 341 5.38 30.38 -8.01
N LEU A 342 4.92 29.17 -8.33
CA LEU A 342 5.03 28.01 -7.45
C LEU A 342 6.50 27.64 -7.21
N ALA A 343 7.35 27.75 -8.22
CA ALA A 343 8.77 27.43 -8.10
C ALA A 343 9.49 28.39 -7.15
N GLY A 344 9.23 29.70 -7.26
CA GLY A 344 9.75 30.70 -6.33
C GLY A 344 9.21 30.52 -4.91
N ALA A 345 7.92 30.20 -4.76
CA ALA A 345 7.32 29.91 -3.46
C ALA A 345 7.92 28.65 -2.81
N ASP A 346 8.21 27.62 -3.59
CA ASP A 346 8.84 26.38 -3.12
C ASP A 346 10.30 26.59 -2.73
N ALA A 347 11.04 27.40 -3.49
CA ALA A 347 12.41 27.78 -3.16
C ALA A 347 12.51 28.57 -1.84
N ALA A 348 11.43 29.23 -1.42
CA ALA A 348 11.35 29.98 -0.17
C ALA A 348 10.90 29.15 1.05
N THR A 349 10.63 27.86 0.88
CA THR A 349 10.26 26.96 1.99
C THR A 349 11.42 26.63 2.92
N HIS A 350 11.11 26.08 4.09
CA HIS A 350 12.04 25.70 5.14
C HIS A 350 13.20 24.86 4.58
N PRO A 351 14.46 25.31 4.71
CA PRO A 351 15.61 24.59 4.18
C PRO A 351 15.87 23.30 4.96
N LEU A 352 16.23 22.24 4.24
CA LEU A 352 16.65 20.98 4.85
C LEU A 352 18.13 21.08 5.27
N PRO A 353 18.50 20.66 6.49
CA PRO A 353 19.89 20.70 6.92
C PRO A 353 20.74 19.67 6.16
N THR A 354 22.00 19.99 5.92
CA THR A 354 22.97 19.03 5.40
C THR A 354 23.31 18.00 6.49
N ILE A 355 23.28 16.72 6.14
CA ILE A 355 23.65 15.63 7.02
C ILE A 355 25.11 15.24 6.79
N GLU A 356 25.91 15.27 7.85
CA GLU A 356 27.26 14.71 7.83
C GLU A 356 27.21 13.20 8.06
N THR A 357 27.95 12.44 7.26
CA THR A 357 27.99 10.99 7.40
C THR A 357 28.65 10.59 8.73
N ASN A 358 28.04 9.63 9.42
CA ASN A 358 28.66 8.99 10.59
C ASN A 358 29.36 7.68 10.24
N TYR A 359 29.42 7.34 8.94
CA TYR A 359 30.05 6.13 8.45
C TYR A 359 31.54 6.08 8.82
N ARG A 360 31.99 4.87 9.13
CA ARG A 360 33.41 4.55 9.34
C ARG A 360 33.73 3.25 8.64
N THR A 361 34.74 3.28 7.77
CA THR A 361 35.24 2.11 7.06
C THR A 361 35.63 1.01 8.05
N SER A 362 35.12 -0.19 7.82
CA SER A 362 35.50 -1.38 8.58
C SER A 362 35.19 -2.62 7.75
N GLY A 363 35.82 -3.76 8.05
CA GLY A 363 35.51 -5.03 7.38
C GLY A 363 34.06 -5.50 7.50
N LYS A 364 33.24 -4.91 8.40
CA LYS A 364 31.80 -5.16 8.52
C LYS A 364 30.92 -4.16 7.75
N ASN A 365 31.45 -2.98 7.44
CA ASN A 365 30.70 -1.87 6.86
C ASN A 365 31.03 -1.64 5.37
N GLY A 366 31.79 -2.54 4.75
CA GLY A 366 32.24 -2.38 3.36
C GLY A 366 33.29 -1.29 3.17
N SER A 367 33.43 -0.86 1.92
CA SER A 367 34.31 0.22 1.48
C SER A 367 33.49 1.26 0.74
N THR A 368 33.87 2.54 0.80
CA THR A 368 33.31 3.56 -0.09
C THR A 368 33.78 3.40 -1.53
N ASP A 369 34.79 2.55 -1.76
CA ASP A 369 35.27 2.20 -3.09
C ASP A 369 34.48 0.99 -3.61
N TYR A 370 33.75 1.19 -4.70
CA TYR A 370 32.96 0.15 -5.36
C TYR A 370 33.86 -0.67 -6.29
N LEU A 371 33.77 -2.00 -6.21
CA LEU A 371 34.35 -2.88 -7.23
C LEU A 371 33.44 -2.91 -8.45
N TYR A 372 34.00 -2.98 -9.65
CA TYR A 372 33.23 -2.99 -10.90
C TYR A 372 33.63 -4.17 -11.78
N GLU A 373 32.67 -4.64 -12.59
CA GLU A 373 32.91 -5.62 -13.66
C GLU A 373 33.73 -6.84 -13.16
N GLN A 374 34.91 -7.06 -13.72
CA GLN A 374 35.74 -8.22 -13.39
C GLN A 374 36.26 -8.17 -11.95
N ASP A 375 36.55 -6.99 -11.38
CA ASP A 375 37.03 -6.89 -10.00
C ASP A 375 35.96 -7.37 -9.00
N ALA A 376 34.70 -7.10 -9.30
CA ALA A 376 33.58 -7.59 -8.50
C ALA A 376 33.45 -9.11 -8.61
N ILE A 377 33.56 -9.68 -9.82
CA ILE A 377 33.54 -11.13 -10.06
C ILE A 377 34.70 -11.82 -9.35
N ASP A 378 35.91 -11.26 -9.43
CA ASP A 378 37.13 -11.84 -8.83
C ASP A 378 37.08 -11.86 -7.28
N SER A 379 36.19 -11.05 -6.69
CA SER A 379 35.91 -11.08 -5.25
C SER A 379 35.02 -12.26 -4.83
N MET A 380 34.38 -12.95 -5.78
CA MET A 380 33.42 -14.02 -5.55
C MET A 380 34.09 -15.40 -5.51
N MET A 381 33.54 -16.25 -4.65
CA MET A 381 33.95 -17.63 -4.45
C MET A 381 32.74 -18.52 -4.72
N MET A 382 32.88 -19.42 -5.68
CA MET A 382 31.84 -20.33 -6.14
C MET A 382 32.04 -21.74 -5.58
N ALA A 383 30.95 -22.49 -5.41
CA ALA A 383 31.02 -23.93 -5.21
C ALA A 383 31.62 -24.63 -6.45
N ASP A 384 32.21 -25.81 -6.24
CA ASP A 384 32.88 -26.56 -7.29
C ASP A 384 31.96 -26.84 -8.50
N GLY A 385 32.47 -26.56 -9.70
CA GLY A 385 31.76 -26.76 -10.95
C GLY A 385 30.80 -25.63 -11.35
N PHE A 386 30.57 -24.65 -10.49
CA PHE A 386 29.78 -23.46 -10.83
C PHE A 386 30.64 -22.33 -11.37
N ARG A 387 30.04 -21.53 -12.25
CA ARG A 387 30.61 -20.30 -12.80
C ARG A 387 29.61 -19.16 -12.62
N ILE A 388 30.12 -17.96 -12.36
CA ILE A 388 29.33 -16.73 -12.32
C ILE A 388 29.87 -15.74 -13.34
N GLU A 389 28.96 -15.06 -14.03
CA GLU A 389 29.24 -14.08 -15.08
C GLU A 389 28.36 -12.84 -14.85
N LEU A 390 28.87 -11.66 -15.22
CA LEU A 390 28.08 -10.42 -15.16
C LEU A 390 27.14 -10.36 -16.35
N PHE A 391 25.83 -10.28 -16.09
CA PHE A 391 24.80 -10.13 -17.11
C PHE A 391 24.53 -8.65 -17.42
N ALA A 392 24.30 -7.84 -16.39
CA ALA A 392 24.03 -6.41 -16.51
C ALA A 392 24.64 -5.64 -15.32
N SER A 393 25.03 -4.39 -15.55
CA SER A 393 25.52 -3.48 -14.51
C SER A 393 25.09 -2.05 -14.76
N GLU A 394 25.06 -1.28 -13.67
CA GLU A 394 24.80 0.16 -13.65
C GLU A 394 25.72 0.96 -14.60
N LYS A 395 26.91 0.42 -14.91
CA LYS A 395 27.88 1.05 -15.82
C LYS A 395 27.42 1.05 -17.26
N ARG A 396 26.79 -0.05 -17.70
CA ARG A 396 26.21 -0.16 -19.05
C ARG A 396 24.78 0.40 -19.08
N PHE A 397 24.03 0.18 -18.01
CA PHE A 397 22.61 0.48 -17.90
C PHE A 397 22.33 1.33 -16.65
N PRO A 398 22.39 2.67 -16.75
CA PRO A 398 22.28 3.57 -15.58
C PRO A 398 20.97 3.47 -14.81
N ASN A 399 19.90 2.92 -15.40
CA ASN A 399 18.63 2.72 -14.69
C ASN A 399 18.67 1.53 -13.72
N LEU A 400 19.67 0.64 -13.80
CA LEU A 400 19.91 -0.48 -12.87
C LEU A 400 20.46 0.00 -11.53
N ALA A 401 19.76 0.92 -10.87
CA ALA A 401 20.13 1.49 -9.59
C ALA A 401 19.27 0.91 -8.48
N ASN A 402 19.88 0.30 -7.45
CA ASN A 402 19.17 -0.34 -6.35
C ASN A 402 18.10 -1.36 -6.80
N PRO A 403 18.45 -2.38 -7.60
CA PRO A 403 17.50 -3.40 -8.05
C PRO A 403 16.99 -4.25 -6.88
N VAL A 404 15.71 -4.64 -6.92
CA VAL A 404 14.99 -5.21 -5.77
C VAL A 404 14.52 -6.63 -5.99
N GLN A 405 13.67 -6.83 -7.01
CA GLN A 405 13.08 -8.11 -7.39
C GLN A 405 13.26 -8.28 -8.90
N MET A 406 13.32 -9.53 -9.37
CA MET A 406 13.29 -9.86 -10.79
C MET A 406 12.33 -10.99 -11.11
N SER A 407 12.02 -11.15 -12.40
CA SER A 407 11.26 -12.28 -12.93
C SER A 407 11.52 -12.43 -14.44
N PHE A 408 11.33 -13.62 -15.00
CA PHE A 408 11.41 -13.83 -16.44
C PHE A 408 10.02 -13.86 -17.07
N ASP A 409 9.85 -13.20 -18.21
CA ASP A 409 8.65 -13.37 -19.02
C ASP A 409 8.70 -14.63 -19.90
N ASN A 410 7.58 -14.93 -20.57
CA ASN A 410 7.47 -16.08 -21.46
C ASN A 410 8.32 -15.97 -22.74
N ALA A 411 8.91 -14.80 -23.03
CA ALA A 411 9.86 -14.61 -24.12
C ALA A 411 11.32 -14.79 -23.64
N GLY A 412 11.53 -15.07 -22.35
CA GLY A 412 12.85 -15.24 -21.75
C GLY A 412 13.57 -13.92 -21.47
N ARG A 413 12.85 -12.79 -21.46
CA ARG A 413 13.41 -11.48 -21.12
C ARG A 413 13.38 -11.30 -19.61
N LEU A 414 14.40 -10.65 -19.05
CA LEU A 414 14.53 -10.45 -17.62
C LEU A 414 13.91 -9.12 -17.19
N TRP A 415 12.90 -9.18 -16.35
CA TRP A 415 12.24 -8.01 -15.76
C TRP A 415 12.83 -7.70 -14.39
N VAL A 416 13.06 -6.42 -14.07
CA VAL A 416 13.70 -6.00 -12.82
C VAL A 416 13.09 -4.71 -12.29
N SER A 417 12.66 -4.70 -11.03
CA SER A 417 12.26 -3.46 -10.34
C SER A 417 13.48 -2.78 -9.71
N THR A 418 13.54 -1.45 -9.80
CA THR A 418 14.63 -0.64 -9.27
C THR A 418 14.10 0.43 -8.32
N MET A 419 14.87 0.76 -7.28
CA MET A 419 14.39 1.63 -6.20
C MET A 419 15.43 2.67 -5.76
N PRO A 420 15.89 3.56 -6.66
CA PRO A 420 16.78 4.66 -6.30
C PRO A 420 16.16 5.62 -5.28
N SER A 421 14.83 5.72 -5.17
CA SER A 421 14.17 6.58 -4.19
C SER A 421 14.27 6.08 -2.72
N TYR A 422 14.77 4.87 -2.49
CA TYR A 422 14.88 4.30 -1.14
C TYR A 422 15.85 5.11 -0.25
N PRO A 423 15.49 5.40 1.03
CA PRO A 423 14.37 4.83 1.79
C PRO A 423 13.01 5.52 1.58
N HIS A 424 12.96 6.73 1.01
CA HIS A 424 11.78 7.38 0.41
C HIS A 424 12.15 8.76 -0.21
N TYR A 425 11.20 9.38 -0.92
CA TYR A 425 11.23 10.75 -1.43
C TYR A 425 11.71 11.83 -0.42
N GLN A 426 12.57 12.75 -0.85
CA GLN A 426 12.95 13.95 -0.08
C GLN A 426 12.14 15.19 -0.50
N PRO A 427 11.43 15.88 0.42
CA PRO A 427 10.64 17.05 0.07
C PRO A 427 11.43 18.19 -0.58
N GLY A 428 11.02 18.56 -1.79
CA GLY A 428 11.63 19.62 -2.60
C GLY A 428 12.53 19.11 -3.71
N ASP A 429 12.85 17.81 -3.72
CA ASP A 429 13.47 17.15 -4.86
C ASP A 429 12.40 16.86 -5.94
N PRO A 430 12.79 16.49 -7.18
CA PRO A 430 11.86 15.94 -8.15
C PRO A 430 11.10 14.73 -7.59
N ARG A 431 9.94 14.42 -8.17
CA ARG A 431 9.19 13.21 -7.79
C ARG A 431 10.04 11.95 -8.01
N PRO A 432 9.82 10.90 -7.19
CA PRO A 432 10.42 9.60 -7.43
C PRO A 432 10.22 9.12 -8.86
N ASP A 433 11.25 8.50 -9.39
CA ASP A 433 11.30 7.99 -10.75
C ASP A 433 11.93 6.59 -10.75
N ASP A 434 11.46 5.76 -9.81
CA ASP A 434 11.78 4.34 -9.74
C ASP A 434 11.19 3.63 -10.97
N LYS A 435 11.77 2.49 -11.36
CA LYS A 435 11.47 1.86 -12.66
C LYS A 435 11.18 0.37 -12.56
N LEU A 436 10.47 -0.12 -13.58
CA LEU A 436 10.42 -1.51 -13.96
C LEU A 436 11.10 -1.63 -15.34
N LEU A 437 12.15 -2.44 -15.41
CA LEU A 437 13.04 -2.54 -16.56
C LEU A 437 12.94 -3.93 -17.18
N ILE A 438 13.20 -4.03 -18.49
CA ILE A 438 13.30 -5.29 -19.24
C ILE A 438 14.71 -5.36 -19.85
N TYR A 439 15.39 -6.48 -19.65
CA TYR A 439 16.70 -6.77 -20.23
C TYR A 439 16.64 -7.94 -21.19
N GLU A 440 17.35 -7.79 -22.31
CA GLU A 440 17.42 -8.80 -23.37
C GLU A 440 18.88 -9.07 -23.74
N ASP A 441 19.24 -10.34 -23.86
CA ASP A 441 20.47 -10.82 -24.50
C ASP A 441 20.15 -11.09 -25.98
N LEU A 442 20.67 -10.27 -26.88
CA LEU A 442 20.26 -10.27 -28.29
C LEU A 442 21.16 -11.18 -29.14
N ASP A 443 22.36 -11.48 -28.68
CA ASP A 443 23.33 -12.30 -29.40
C ASP A 443 23.62 -13.67 -28.74
N GLY A 444 23.05 -13.92 -27.57
CA GLY A 444 23.15 -15.16 -26.83
C GLY A 444 24.51 -15.36 -26.15
N ASP A 445 25.27 -14.29 -25.90
CA ASP A 445 26.57 -14.35 -25.22
C ASP A 445 26.46 -14.47 -23.68
N GLY A 446 25.22 -14.46 -23.15
CA GLY A 446 24.92 -14.50 -21.73
C GLY A 446 25.00 -13.14 -21.04
N LYS A 447 24.89 -12.03 -21.79
CA LYS A 447 24.87 -10.66 -21.25
C LYS A 447 23.71 -9.85 -21.83
N ALA A 448 23.23 -8.88 -21.06
CA ALA A 448 22.21 -7.97 -21.53
C ALA A 448 22.78 -7.01 -22.58
N ASP A 449 22.10 -6.91 -23.72
CA ASP A 449 22.40 -5.98 -24.80
C ASP A 449 21.51 -4.77 -24.86
N LYS A 450 20.26 -4.95 -24.46
CA LYS A 450 19.22 -3.93 -24.52
C LYS A 450 18.53 -3.82 -23.17
N GLU A 451 18.22 -2.58 -22.80
CA GLU A 451 17.34 -2.22 -21.70
C GLU A 451 16.12 -1.50 -22.29
N THR A 452 14.93 -1.89 -21.86
CA THR A 452 13.67 -1.17 -22.09
C THR A 452 13.13 -0.71 -20.73
N VAL A 453 12.70 0.55 -20.63
CA VAL A 453 12.00 1.06 -19.46
C VAL A 453 10.51 0.82 -19.66
N PHE A 454 9.98 -0.28 -19.11
CA PHE A 454 8.56 -0.60 -19.22
C PHE A 454 7.69 0.40 -18.47
N ALA A 455 8.08 0.72 -17.23
CA ALA A 455 7.39 1.71 -16.41
C ALA A 455 8.39 2.60 -15.66
N ASP A 456 8.12 3.89 -15.66
CA ASP A 456 8.84 4.93 -14.93
C ASP A 456 7.92 5.64 -13.92
N GLY A 457 8.41 6.68 -13.23
CA GLY A 457 7.61 7.46 -12.29
C GLY A 457 7.04 6.65 -11.12
N LEU A 458 7.62 5.49 -10.81
CA LEU A 458 7.21 4.65 -9.68
C LEU A 458 7.79 5.21 -8.37
N HIS A 459 7.25 4.75 -7.26
CA HIS A 459 7.77 5.05 -5.92
C HIS A 459 7.72 3.80 -5.05
N LEU A 460 8.89 3.29 -4.70
CA LEU A 460 9.11 2.08 -3.91
C LEU A 460 8.47 0.82 -4.52
N PRO A 461 8.90 0.37 -5.71
CA PRO A 461 8.42 -0.87 -6.33
C PRO A 461 9.05 -2.12 -5.69
N THR A 462 8.55 -2.50 -4.51
CA THR A 462 9.14 -3.53 -3.63
C THR A 462 8.90 -4.98 -4.05
N GLY A 463 8.07 -5.20 -5.07
CA GLY A 463 7.87 -6.50 -5.67
C GLY A 463 6.82 -6.48 -6.78
N PHE A 464 6.87 -7.47 -7.67
CA PHE A 464 5.94 -7.59 -8.78
C PHE A 464 5.76 -9.04 -9.26
N GLU A 465 4.68 -9.28 -10.01
CA GLU A 465 4.42 -10.52 -10.74
C GLU A 465 3.90 -10.22 -12.14
N LEU A 466 4.32 -11.03 -13.10
CA LEU A 466 3.89 -10.93 -14.50
C LEU A 466 2.62 -11.76 -14.73
N ALA A 467 1.68 -11.21 -15.49
CA ALA A 467 0.45 -11.90 -15.88
C ALA A 467 0.07 -11.56 -17.33
N SER A 468 -0.92 -12.27 -17.88
CA SER A 468 -1.37 -12.07 -19.26
C SER A 468 -1.94 -10.68 -19.53
N GLU A 469 -2.49 -10.04 -18.52
CA GLU A 469 -3.13 -8.73 -18.58
C GLU A 469 -2.21 -7.56 -18.21
N GLY A 470 -0.96 -7.85 -17.80
CA GLY A 470 0.02 -6.85 -17.39
C GLY A 470 0.82 -7.27 -16.17
N VAL A 471 1.33 -6.28 -15.43
CA VAL A 471 2.19 -6.47 -14.26
C VAL A 471 1.47 -6.06 -12.99
N TYR A 472 1.37 -6.99 -12.05
CA TYR A 472 0.96 -6.71 -10.68
C TYR A 472 2.15 -6.19 -9.90
N LEU A 473 2.10 -4.97 -9.37
CA LEU A 473 3.27 -4.32 -8.78
C LEU A 473 2.92 -3.63 -7.44
N ALA A 474 3.71 -3.87 -6.40
CA ALA A 474 3.65 -3.07 -5.18
C ALA A 474 4.17 -1.65 -5.47
N GLN A 475 3.43 -0.62 -5.07
CA GLN A 475 3.89 0.77 -5.15
C GLN A 475 3.55 1.50 -3.85
N GLY A 476 4.50 1.52 -2.91
CA GLY A 476 4.29 2.06 -1.57
C GLY A 476 3.12 1.40 -0.86
N THR A 477 2.00 2.13 -0.72
CA THR A 477 0.78 1.69 -0.01
C THR A 477 -0.26 1.00 -0.92
N HIS A 478 0.12 0.65 -2.15
CA HIS A 478 -0.79 0.14 -3.18
C HIS A 478 -0.32 -1.17 -3.81
N LEU A 479 -1.29 -1.98 -4.22
CA LEU A 479 -1.10 -2.98 -5.29
C LEU A 479 -1.64 -2.38 -6.59
N MET A 480 -0.78 -2.31 -7.60
CA MET A 480 -1.05 -1.75 -8.92
C MET A 480 -1.26 -2.87 -9.95
N LEU A 481 -2.02 -2.57 -11.02
CA LEU A 481 -1.93 -3.25 -12.30
C LEU A 481 -1.39 -2.26 -13.34
N LEU A 482 -0.29 -2.63 -13.99
CA LEU A 482 0.33 -1.88 -15.08
C LEU A 482 0.12 -2.66 -16.38
N SER A 483 -0.52 -2.07 -17.37
CA SER A 483 -0.85 -2.76 -18.63
C SER A 483 -0.25 -2.02 -19.82
N ASP A 484 0.38 -2.79 -20.70
CA ASP A 484 0.71 -2.42 -22.08
C ASP A 484 -0.45 -2.90 -22.97
N THR A 485 -1.04 -1.97 -23.72
CA THR A 485 -2.27 -2.21 -24.52
C THR A 485 -2.03 -2.21 -26.02
N ASP A 486 -0.82 -1.85 -26.47
CA ASP A 486 -0.46 -1.84 -27.88
C ASP A 486 0.75 -2.72 -28.24
N GLY A 487 1.42 -3.29 -27.24
CA GLY A 487 2.50 -4.26 -27.37
C GLY A 487 3.86 -3.62 -27.65
N ASP A 488 4.06 -2.36 -27.28
CA ASP A 488 5.32 -1.63 -27.47
C ASP A 488 6.32 -1.76 -26.29
N ASP A 489 6.00 -2.61 -25.30
CA ASP A 489 6.73 -2.80 -24.06
C ASP A 489 6.82 -1.53 -23.18
N HIS A 490 5.82 -0.64 -23.26
CA HIS A 490 5.64 0.48 -22.34
C HIS A 490 4.26 0.46 -21.67
N VAL A 491 4.20 0.98 -20.44
CA VAL A 491 2.95 1.06 -19.70
C VAL A 491 2.00 2.13 -20.26
N ASP A 492 0.83 1.71 -20.72
CA ASP A 492 -0.26 2.59 -21.16
C ASP A 492 -1.22 2.94 -20.03
N GLN A 493 -1.49 1.97 -19.15
CA GLN A 493 -2.51 2.08 -18.12
C GLN A 493 -1.98 1.73 -16.74
N ARG A 494 -2.35 2.54 -15.75
CA ARG A 494 -1.97 2.38 -14.34
C ARG A 494 -3.22 2.37 -13.46
N GLU A 495 -3.50 1.24 -12.84
CA GLU A 495 -4.68 1.05 -12.01
C GLU A 495 -4.29 0.70 -10.57
N ILE A 496 -4.79 1.48 -9.59
CA ILE A 496 -4.68 1.11 -8.17
C ILE A 496 -5.76 0.07 -7.86
N LEU A 497 -5.41 -1.22 -7.87
CA LEU A 497 -6.31 -2.32 -7.56
C LEU A 497 -6.69 -2.38 -6.08
N LEU A 498 -5.70 -2.24 -5.20
CA LEU A 498 -5.89 -2.25 -3.76
C LEU A 498 -5.08 -1.13 -3.13
N SER A 499 -5.67 -0.50 -2.11
CA SER A 499 -5.07 0.57 -1.32
C SER A 499 -5.28 0.30 0.17
N GLY A 500 -4.48 0.93 1.02
CA GLY A 500 -4.60 0.78 2.47
C GLY A 500 -3.59 -0.20 3.08
N PHE A 501 -2.61 -0.64 2.30
CA PHE A 501 -1.36 -1.14 2.88
C PHE A 501 -0.64 -0.01 3.61
N ASP A 502 0.08 -0.32 4.67
CA ASP A 502 0.79 0.66 5.50
C ASP A 502 2.26 0.76 5.10
N ASP A 503 2.82 1.96 5.20
CA ASP A 503 4.21 2.30 4.88
C ASP A 503 4.91 3.00 6.06
N HIS A 504 4.36 2.82 7.28
CA HIS A 504 4.96 3.31 8.52
C HIS A 504 6.45 2.95 8.65
N ASP A 505 6.88 1.84 8.05
CA ASP A 505 8.28 1.51 7.79
C ASP A 505 8.40 0.98 6.35
N THR A 506 9.04 1.74 5.45
CA THR A 506 9.06 1.42 4.00
C THR A 506 9.84 0.14 3.68
N HIS A 507 10.68 -0.34 4.59
CA HIS A 507 11.41 -1.60 4.45
C HIS A 507 10.60 -2.84 4.91
N HIS A 508 9.41 -2.63 5.46
CA HIS A 508 8.52 -3.67 5.97
C HIS A 508 7.22 -3.81 5.15
N VAL A 509 7.03 -2.99 4.11
CA VAL A 509 5.84 -2.97 3.24
C VAL A 509 5.60 -4.30 2.53
N ILE A 510 4.50 -4.41 1.79
CA ILE A 510 4.24 -5.60 0.97
C ILE A 510 5.40 -5.85 -0.01
N SER A 511 6.01 -7.03 0.11
CA SER A 511 7.22 -7.41 -0.63
C SER A 511 7.29 -8.92 -0.86
N ALA A 512 8.39 -9.38 -1.46
CA ALA A 512 8.66 -10.80 -1.71
C ALA A 512 7.49 -11.48 -2.44
N PHE A 513 7.14 -10.89 -3.59
CA PHE A 513 6.06 -11.36 -4.43
C PHE A 513 6.43 -12.74 -4.97
N CYS A 514 5.45 -13.65 -4.93
CA CYS A 514 5.63 -15.00 -5.46
C CYS A 514 4.27 -15.53 -5.93
N ALA A 515 4.17 -15.87 -7.21
CA ALA A 515 3.01 -16.56 -7.75
C ALA A 515 2.94 -18.02 -7.27
N ASP A 516 1.78 -18.45 -6.80
CA ASP A 516 1.50 -19.86 -6.52
C ASP A 516 1.07 -20.62 -7.80
N PRO A 517 0.97 -21.96 -7.77
CA PRO A 517 0.62 -22.75 -8.95
C PRO A 517 -0.77 -22.47 -9.54
N SER A 518 -1.62 -21.71 -8.85
CA SER A 518 -2.92 -21.25 -9.36
C SER A 518 -2.85 -19.89 -10.06
N GLY A 519 -1.71 -19.21 -10.02
CA GLY A 519 -1.52 -17.84 -10.49
C GLY A 519 -1.94 -16.77 -9.47
N ALA A 520 -2.16 -17.15 -8.21
CA ALA A 520 -2.40 -16.18 -7.15
C ALA A 520 -1.09 -15.71 -6.53
N ILE A 521 -1.05 -14.45 -6.10
CA ILE A 521 0.17 -13.75 -5.73
C ILE A 521 0.27 -13.69 -4.21
N TYR A 522 1.34 -14.25 -3.65
CA TYR A 522 1.68 -14.05 -2.24
C TYR A 522 2.46 -12.76 -2.05
N MET A 523 2.16 -12.05 -0.97
CA MET A 523 2.83 -10.80 -0.58
C MET A 523 3.09 -10.83 0.91
N GLY A 524 4.34 -10.67 1.31
CA GLY A 524 4.75 -10.65 2.71
C GLY A 524 4.75 -9.22 3.28
N GLU A 525 4.37 -9.07 4.55
CA GLU A 525 4.38 -7.80 5.28
C GLU A 525 5.11 -7.99 6.62
N GLY A 526 5.85 -6.96 7.05
CA GLY A 526 6.61 -6.97 8.29
C GLY A 526 5.92 -6.36 9.53
N THR A 527 6.64 -6.40 10.65
CA THR A 527 6.33 -5.69 11.89
C THR A 527 6.30 -4.16 11.68
N PHE A 528 5.80 -3.40 12.65
CA PHE A 528 5.54 -1.95 12.62
C PHE A 528 4.34 -1.50 11.79
N LEU A 529 3.86 -2.30 10.85
CA LEU A 529 2.79 -1.91 9.92
C LEU A 529 1.41 -2.28 10.43
N HIS A 530 0.38 -1.50 10.08
CA HIS A 530 -1.04 -1.72 10.39
C HIS A 530 -1.86 -1.50 9.12
N SER A 531 -1.86 -2.49 8.23
CA SER A 531 -2.59 -2.42 6.96
C SER A 531 -4.09 -2.67 7.12
N HIS A 532 -4.89 -1.86 6.44
CA HIS A 532 -6.35 -1.94 6.42
C HIS A 532 -6.84 -1.75 4.99
N ILE A 533 -7.14 -2.86 4.33
CA ILE A 533 -7.55 -2.88 2.92
C ILE A 533 -9.05 -3.13 2.87
N GLU A 534 -9.76 -2.34 2.07
CA GLU A 534 -11.15 -2.63 1.73
C GLU A 534 -11.19 -3.42 0.42
N THR A 535 -12.04 -4.44 0.36
CA THR A 535 -12.17 -5.32 -0.81
C THR A 535 -13.65 -5.57 -1.07
N ALA A 536 -13.96 -6.12 -2.24
CA ALA A 536 -15.31 -6.56 -2.59
C ALA A 536 -15.88 -7.60 -1.61
N TYR A 537 -15.00 -8.25 -0.85
CA TYR A 537 -15.28 -9.30 0.13
C TYR A 537 -15.28 -8.79 1.58
N GLY A 538 -15.04 -7.48 1.78
CA GLY A 538 -15.00 -6.83 3.07
C GLY A 538 -13.60 -6.37 3.48
N PRO A 539 -13.48 -5.76 4.68
CA PRO A 539 -12.21 -5.24 5.14
C PRO A 539 -11.25 -6.36 5.54
N VAL A 540 -10.05 -6.37 4.96
CA VAL A 540 -8.93 -7.23 5.33
C VAL A 540 -7.95 -6.41 6.16
N ARG A 541 -7.70 -6.85 7.40
CA ARG A 541 -6.84 -6.12 8.34
C ARG A 541 -5.59 -6.90 8.71
N SER A 542 -4.48 -6.18 8.80
CA SER A 542 -3.20 -6.64 9.34
C SER A 542 -2.64 -5.57 10.30
N SER A 543 -1.70 -6.01 11.12
CA SER A 543 -0.86 -5.32 12.09
C SER A 543 0.35 -6.18 12.48
N ASN A 544 1.56 -5.67 12.39
CA ASN A 544 2.78 -6.31 12.84
C ASN A 544 3.10 -7.69 12.20
N GLY A 545 3.03 -7.76 10.87
CA GLY A 545 3.54 -8.89 10.09
C GLY A 545 2.49 -9.91 9.66
N GLY A 546 2.82 -10.63 8.59
CA GLY A 546 1.98 -11.67 8.00
C GLY A 546 2.15 -11.78 6.50
N PHE A 547 1.21 -12.50 5.88
CA PHE A 547 1.17 -12.71 4.44
C PHE A 547 -0.24 -12.51 3.93
N PHE A 548 -0.32 -11.87 2.77
CA PHE A 548 -1.51 -11.79 1.96
C PHE A 548 -1.38 -12.70 0.74
N ARG A 549 -2.51 -13.13 0.21
CA ARG A 549 -2.62 -13.83 -1.07
C ARG A 549 -3.71 -13.13 -1.88
N TYR A 550 -3.35 -12.64 -3.07
CA TYR A 550 -4.27 -12.02 -3.99
C TYR A 550 -4.56 -12.97 -5.15
N ASP A 551 -5.82 -13.30 -5.39
CA ASP A 551 -6.28 -14.04 -6.57
C ASP A 551 -6.75 -13.02 -7.63
N PRO A 552 -5.98 -12.82 -8.72
CA PRO A 552 -6.34 -11.89 -9.78
C PRO A 552 -7.68 -12.18 -10.44
N ARG A 553 -7.99 -13.47 -10.64
CA ARG A 553 -9.19 -13.91 -11.36
C ARG A 553 -10.48 -13.57 -10.62
N ARG A 554 -10.42 -13.52 -9.29
CA ARG A 554 -11.55 -13.19 -8.41
C ARG A 554 -11.44 -11.79 -7.83
N ARG A 555 -10.31 -11.11 -8.05
CA ARG A 555 -9.90 -9.88 -7.38
C ARG A 555 -10.03 -10.00 -5.85
N HIS A 556 -9.64 -11.16 -5.31
CA HIS A 556 -9.85 -11.50 -3.90
C HIS A 556 -8.54 -11.44 -3.14
N LEU A 557 -8.47 -10.55 -2.14
CA LEU A 557 -7.35 -10.51 -1.20
C LEU A 557 -7.72 -11.28 0.07
N GLU A 558 -6.85 -12.20 0.46
CA GLU A 558 -6.96 -12.93 1.73
C GLU A 558 -5.70 -12.74 2.55
N ARG A 559 -5.84 -12.65 3.87
CA ARG A 559 -4.69 -12.71 4.79
C ARG A 559 -4.46 -14.16 5.18
N THR A 560 -3.57 -14.84 4.45
CA THR A 560 -3.31 -16.29 4.58
C THR A 560 -2.57 -16.65 5.86
N ALA A 561 -1.66 -15.78 6.31
CA ALA A 561 -0.92 -16.01 7.53
C ALA A 561 -0.71 -14.71 8.32
N ARG A 562 -0.61 -14.88 9.64
CA ARG A 562 -0.50 -13.78 10.58
C ARG A 562 0.48 -14.17 11.67
N LEU A 563 1.74 -13.79 11.48
CA LEU A 563 2.85 -14.34 12.24
C LEU A 563 3.60 -13.23 12.96
N SER A 564 4.17 -13.54 14.12
CA SER A 564 5.03 -12.61 14.85
C SER A 564 6.44 -12.66 14.23
N ILE A 565 6.59 -12.05 13.04
CA ILE A 565 7.82 -12.05 12.23
C ILE A 565 8.27 -10.62 11.91
N PRO A 566 9.60 -10.39 11.70
CA PRO A 566 10.13 -9.05 11.48
C PRO A 566 9.74 -8.51 10.11
N ASN A 567 10.23 -9.09 9.04
CA ASN A 567 9.89 -8.75 7.67
C ASN A 567 10.31 -9.92 6.79
N PRO A 568 9.46 -10.36 5.84
CA PRO A 568 9.80 -11.41 4.90
C PRO A 568 10.32 -10.84 3.57
N TRP A 569 11.59 -11.12 3.25
CA TRP A 569 12.24 -10.75 1.98
C TRP A 569 12.59 -11.97 1.12
N GLY A 570 11.78 -13.04 1.24
CA GLY A 570 11.89 -14.21 0.38
C GLY A 570 10.69 -15.12 0.60
N THR A 571 10.02 -15.48 -0.47
CA THR A 571 8.88 -16.39 -0.53
C THR A 571 9.10 -17.28 -1.75
N ALA A 572 8.95 -18.59 -1.59
CA ALA A 572 9.13 -19.54 -2.68
C ALA A 572 8.13 -20.68 -2.58
N VAL A 573 7.88 -21.34 -3.70
CA VAL A 573 6.99 -22.49 -3.79
C VAL A 573 7.79 -23.71 -4.23
N ASP A 574 7.60 -24.84 -3.54
CA ASP A 574 8.20 -26.10 -3.98
C ASP A 574 7.41 -26.76 -5.13
N GLY A 575 7.92 -27.89 -5.65
CA GLY A 575 7.26 -28.64 -6.72
C GLY A 575 5.87 -29.22 -6.37
N TRP A 576 5.45 -29.16 -5.10
CA TRP A 576 4.14 -29.61 -4.62
C TRP A 576 3.18 -28.45 -4.32
N GLY A 577 3.57 -27.21 -4.60
CA GLY A 577 2.77 -26.04 -4.29
C GLY A 577 2.84 -25.60 -2.83
N GLN A 578 3.83 -26.06 -2.07
CA GLN A 578 4.01 -25.69 -0.67
C GLN A 578 4.76 -24.37 -0.57
N ILE A 579 4.21 -23.46 0.23
CA ILE A 579 4.80 -22.13 0.40
C ILE A 579 5.84 -22.14 1.52
N PHE A 580 7.02 -21.62 1.23
CA PHE A 580 8.09 -21.37 2.17
C PHE A 580 8.42 -19.88 2.19
N PHE A 581 8.92 -19.40 3.32
CA PHE A 581 9.28 -17.99 3.45
C PHE A 581 10.45 -17.79 4.40
N THR A 582 11.14 -16.66 4.23
CA THR A 582 12.18 -16.18 5.13
C THR A 582 11.65 -15.13 6.09
N ASP A 583 12.24 -15.04 7.28
CA ASP A 583 11.94 -13.97 8.25
C ASP A 583 13.19 -13.14 8.60
N THR A 584 13.85 -12.63 7.56
CA THR A 584 14.96 -11.65 7.48
C THR A 584 15.81 -11.47 8.74
N SER A 585 15.30 -10.74 9.74
CA SER A 585 16.06 -10.39 10.94
C SER A 585 16.23 -11.54 11.94
N ASP A 586 15.38 -12.57 11.89
CA ASP A 586 15.50 -13.79 12.71
C ASP A 586 16.23 -14.93 12.05
N PRO A 587 17.06 -14.60 11.08
CA PRO A 587 17.31 -15.40 9.88
C PRO A 587 16.78 -16.84 9.93
N ASN A 588 15.48 -17.03 9.71
CA ASN A 588 14.88 -18.34 9.54
C ASN A 588 14.32 -18.49 8.12
N MET A 589 14.19 -19.75 7.71
CA MET A 589 13.39 -20.20 6.59
C MET A 589 12.35 -21.18 7.15
N ARG A 590 11.08 -21.02 6.75
CA ARG A 590 9.94 -21.70 7.36
C ARG A 590 8.96 -22.17 6.30
N TRP A 591 8.31 -23.31 6.56
CA TRP A 591 7.14 -23.78 5.81
C TRP A 591 5.88 -23.05 6.33
N MET A 592 5.05 -22.50 5.44
CA MET A 592 3.97 -21.58 5.80
C MET A 592 2.73 -22.24 6.38
N ILE A 593 2.35 -23.43 5.90
CA ILE A 593 1.07 -24.08 6.25
C ILE A 593 0.79 -24.18 7.75
N PRO A 594 1.77 -24.52 8.63
CA PRO A 594 1.51 -24.55 10.08
C PRO A 594 1.05 -23.21 10.66
N GLY A 595 1.30 -22.10 9.97
CA GLY A 595 0.88 -20.74 10.33
C GLY A 595 -0.37 -20.22 9.63
N THR A 596 -0.96 -20.97 8.67
CA THR A 596 -2.13 -20.53 7.90
C THR A 596 -3.42 -20.84 8.65
N VAL A 597 -3.71 -20.05 9.68
CA VAL A 597 -4.93 -20.16 10.49
C VAL A 597 -5.66 -18.82 10.54
N ALA A 598 -7.00 -18.88 10.54
CA ALA A 598 -7.83 -17.70 10.67
C ALA A 598 -7.67 -17.11 12.09
N VAL A 599 -7.01 -15.96 12.18
CA VAL A 599 -6.80 -15.28 13.46
C VAL A 599 -7.51 -13.93 13.53
N PRO A 600 -8.07 -13.54 14.69
CA PRO A 600 -8.62 -12.21 14.87
C PRO A 600 -7.56 -11.11 14.72
N TYR A 601 -7.99 -9.90 14.34
CA TYR A 601 -7.12 -8.73 14.36
C TYR A 601 -6.43 -8.57 15.72
N GLY A 602 -5.11 -8.37 15.72
CA GLY A 602 -4.32 -8.29 16.94
C GLY A 602 -3.84 -9.59 17.57
N SER A 603 -4.20 -10.72 16.99
CA SER A 603 -3.66 -12.03 17.39
C SER A 603 -2.60 -12.49 16.40
N PHE A 604 -1.74 -13.41 16.83
CA PHE A 604 -0.72 -14.04 16.01
C PHE A 604 -0.89 -15.55 16.05
N ALA A 605 -0.73 -16.19 14.90
CA ALA A 605 -0.54 -17.63 14.82
C ALA A 605 0.88 -17.97 15.35
N PRO A 606 1.09 -19.20 15.85
CA PRO A 606 2.42 -19.68 16.18
C PRO A 606 3.35 -19.63 14.95
N ASN A 607 4.60 -19.22 15.16
CA ASN A 607 5.59 -19.29 14.09
C ASN A 607 5.89 -20.77 13.78
N PRO A 608 5.84 -21.19 12.51
CA PRO A 608 6.26 -22.54 12.10
C PRO A 608 7.72 -22.82 12.48
N ARG A 609 8.16 -24.08 12.51
CA ARG A 609 9.55 -24.41 12.84
C ARG A 609 10.54 -23.79 11.84
N ASN A 610 11.69 -23.32 12.34
CA ASN A 610 12.83 -22.93 11.50
C ASN A 610 13.48 -24.17 10.88
N LEU A 611 13.71 -24.13 9.57
CA LEU A 611 14.35 -25.20 8.82
C LEU A 611 15.87 -25.03 8.72
N ILE A 612 16.43 -23.84 8.97
CA ILE A 612 17.89 -23.61 8.89
C ILE A 612 18.60 -24.19 10.12
N GLU A 613 19.64 -25.01 9.89
CA GLU A 613 20.54 -25.48 10.95
C GLU A 613 21.23 -24.30 11.65
N GLU A 614 21.34 -24.37 12.98
CA GLU A 614 21.82 -23.25 13.79
C GLU A 614 23.23 -22.77 13.39
N ALA A 615 24.12 -23.70 13.02
CA ALA A 615 25.48 -23.40 12.55
C ALA A 615 25.52 -22.63 11.22
N HIS A 616 24.43 -22.64 10.45
CA HIS A 616 24.34 -22.07 9.12
C HIS A 616 23.41 -20.85 9.03
N ARG A 617 22.88 -20.35 10.14
CA ARG A 617 22.02 -19.15 10.16
C ARG A 617 22.82 -17.89 9.80
N MET A 618 22.27 -17.05 8.92
CA MET A 618 22.91 -15.83 8.42
C MET A 618 21.94 -14.65 8.40
N ARG A 619 22.25 -13.58 9.14
CA ARG A 619 21.39 -12.39 9.25
C ARG A 619 21.92 -11.22 8.40
N PRO A 620 21.05 -10.47 7.71
CA PRO A 620 19.66 -10.78 7.39
C PRO A 620 19.54 -11.81 6.25
N THR A 621 18.45 -12.57 6.20
CA THR A 621 18.10 -13.37 5.01
C THR A 621 17.37 -12.53 3.98
N SER A 622 17.56 -12.82 2.70
CA SER A 622 16.86 -12.25 1.54
C SER A 622 16.87 -13.30 0.43
N GLY A 623 16.00 -13.20 -0.57
CA GLY A 623 15.89 -14.16 -1.66
C GLY A 623 15.55 -15.58 -1.19
N LEU A 624 14.66 -16.27 -1.90
CA LEU A 624 14.38 -17.67 -1.63
C LEU A 624 13.97 -18.32 -2.92
N GLU A 625 14.60 -19.44 -3.26
CA GLU A 625 14.30 -20.15 -4.50
C GLU A 625 14.52 -21.65 -4.32
N PHE A 626 13.78 -22.47 -5.06
CA PHE A 626 14.00 -23.91 -5.17
C PHE A 626 14.75 -24.25 -6.46
N VAL A 627 15.73 -25.15 -6.35
CA VAL A 627 16.43 -25.68 -7.52
C VAL A 627 15.47 -26.60 -8.29
N SER A 628 14.95 -26.10 -9.39
CA SER A 628 14.15 -26.86 -10.37
C SER A 628 14.67 -26.57 -11.78
N SER A 629 15.91 -27.01 -12.05
CA SER A 629 16.61 -26.72 -13.29
C SER A 629 17.52 -27.88 -13.72
N GLY A 630 17.32 -28.37 -14.96
CA GLY A 630 18.18 -29.42 -15.55
C GLY A 630 19.63 -28.99 -15.75
N HIS A 631 19.90 -27.68 -15.79
CA HIS A 631 21.24 -27.09 -15.87
C HIS A 631 22.02 -27.35 -14.57
N PHE A 632 21.35 -27.57 -13.45
CA PHE A 632 21.97 -27.90 -12.16
C PHE A 632 22.04 -29.43 -11.96
N PRO A 633 23.01 -29.96 -11.19
CA PRO A 633 23.13 -31.39 -10.93
C PRO A 633 21.84 -32.03 -10.39
N ASP A 634 21.54 -33.27 -10.80
CA ASP A 634 20.32 -33.98 -10.38
C ASP A 634 20.23 -34.15 -8.86
N SER A 635 21.38 -34.26 -8.18
CA SER A 635 21.45 -34.36 -6.72
C SER A 635 21.02 -33.10 -5.97
N MET A 636 20.81 -31.98 -6.68
CA MET A 636 20.42 -30.69 -6.13
C MET A 636 18.95 -30.34 -6.38
N GLN A 637 18.22 -31.12 -7.19
CA GLN A 637 16.83 -30.79 -7.49
C GLN A 637 15.97 -30.88 -6.23
N GLY A 638 15.15 -29.86 -5.98
CA GLY A 638 14.34 -29.72 -4.77
C GLY A 638 15.10 -29.18 -3.55
N ASP A 639 16.41 -28.92 -3.67
CA ASP A 639 17.12 -28.10 -2.69
C ASP A 639 16.61 -26.66 -2.75
N TRP A 640 16.80 -25.91 -1.67
CA TRP A 640 16.48 -24.49 -1.63
C TRP A 640 17.72 -23.62 -1.45
N LEU A 641 17.64 -22.42 -1.99
CA LEU A 641 18.67 -21.40 -2.04
C LEU A 641 18.21 -20.18 -1.27
N ILE A 642 19.15 -19.52 -0.59
CA ILE A 642 18.84 -18.35 0.24
C ILE A 642 20.03 -17.40 0.27
N HIS A 643 19.75 -16.10 0.14
CA HIS A 643 20.78 -15.07 0.21
C HIS A 643 20.99 -14.52 1.62
N ASN A 644 22.12 -13.84 1.76
CA ASN A 644 22.42 -12.96 2.86
C ASN A 644 23.18 -11.73 2.37
N THR A 645 22.77 -10.55 2.85
CA THR A 645 23.28 -9.25 2.37
C THR A 645 24.26 -8.54 3.30
N ILE A 646 24.56 -9.04 4.51
CA ILE A 646 25.45 -8.31 5.45
C ILE A 646 26.55 -9.20 6.06
N GLY A 647 26.20 -10.37 6.59
CA GLY A 647 27.13 -11.19 7.36
C GLY A 647 27.96 -12.16 6.51
N PHE A 648 27.28 -12.97 5.70
CA PHE A 648 27.85 -14.00 4.83
C PHE A 648 28.15 -13.46 3.41
N LEU A 649 27.30 -12.55 2.90
CA LEU A 649 27.44 -11.91 1.58
C LEU A 649 27.42 -12.92 0.43
N GLY A 650 26.31 -13.63 0.24
CA GLY A 650 26.25 -14.71 -0.74
C GLY A 650 25.01 -15.60 -0.63
N THR A 651 25.07 -16.74 -1.32
CA THR A 651 24.00 -17.74 -1.41
C THR A 651 24.40 -19.03 -0.70
N LYS A 652 23.54 -19.51 0.20
CA LYS A 652 23.66 -20.86 0.77
C LYS A 652 22.64 -21.79 0.13
N GLN A 653 23.02 -23.06 -0.01
CA GLN A 653 22.18 -24.13 -0.51
C GLN A 653 21.93 -25.17 0.57
N HIS A 654 20.70 -25.63 0.66
CA HIS A 654 20.26 -26.58 1.66
C HIS A 654 19.34 -27.64 1.05
N THR A 655 19.40 -28.86 1.57
CA THR A 655 18.46 -29.93 1.20
C THR A 655 17.07 -29.65 1.75
N LEU A 656 16.05 -30.27 1.15
CA LEU A 656 14.73 -30.38 1.75
C LEU A 656 14.33 -31.85 1.81
N GLU A 657 14.01 -32.34 3.00
CA GLU A 657 13.68 -33.75 3.25
C GLU A 657 12.35 -33.82 4.00
N ASP A 658 11.50 -34.80 3.64
CA ASP A 658 10.27 -35.09 4.38
C ASP A 658 10.60 -35.58 5.79
N GLY A 659 10.04 -34.89 6.78
CA GLY A 659 10.07 -35.27 8.19
C GLY A 659 8.71 -35.80 8.67
N PRO A 660 8.65 -36.38 9.88
CA PRO A 660 7.40 -36.95 10.41
C PRO A 660 6.22 -35.96 10.55
N THR A 661 6.50 -34.67 10.73
CA THR A 661 5.50 -33.61 10.90
C THR A 661 5.87 -32.32 10.14
N GLY A 662 6.21 -32.45 8.86
CA GLY A 662 6.66 -31.33 8.00
C GLY A 662 8.01 -31.64 7.37
N TYR A 663 8.88 -30.63 7.29
CA TYR A 663 10.18 -30.77 6.63
C TYR A 663 11.38 -30.72 7.59
N THR A 664 12.49 -31.28 7.13
CA THR A 664 13.83 -31.06 7.67
C THR A 664 14.76 -30.57 6.56
N SER A 665 15.84 -29.89 6.92
CA SER A 665 16.83 -29.39 5.97
C SER A 665 18.25 -29.63 6.52
N ARG A 666 19.22 -29.74 5.62
CA ARG A 666 20.65 -29.73 5.95
C ARG A 666 21.38 -28.78 5.02
N HIS A 667 22.34 -28.04 5.55
CA HIS A 667 23.30 -27.30 4.72
C HIS A 667 24.01 -28.28 3.80
N ARG A 668 23.99 -27.97 2.52
CA ARG A 668 24.73 -28.72 1.50
C ARG A 668 26.05 -28.03 1.21
N GLN A 669 26.00 -26.75 0.86
CA GLN A 669 27.17 -25.98 0.46
C GLN A 669 26.91 -24.47 0.50
N ASP A 670 28.01 -23.74 0.53
CA ASP A 670 28.03 -22.31 0.26
C ASP A 670 28.16 -22.15 -1.27
N LEU A 671 27.04 -21.91 -1.94
CA LEU A 671 26.97 -21.89 -3.42
C LEU A 671 27.74 -20.71 -4.01
N LEU A 672 27.61 -19.54 -3.37
CA LEU A 672 28.30 -18.30 -3.73
C LEU A 672 28.65 -17.53 -2.45
N ARG A 673 29.83 -16.93 -2.41
CA ARG A 673 30.23 -15.98 -1.37
C ARG A 673 31.14 -14.88 -1.93
N SER A 674 30.86 -13.62 -1.62
CA SER A 674 31.72 -12.50 -1.99
C SER A 674 32.61 -12.02 -0.84
N LYS A 675 33.79 -11.51 -1.17
CA LYS A 675 34.65 -10.71 -0.27
C LYS A 675 34.38 -9.21 -0.40
N ASP A 676 33.67 -8.78 -1.44
CA ASP A 676 33.22 -7.40 -1.56
C ASP A 676 32.22 -7.10 -0.45
N GLY A 677 32.59 -6.17 0.42
CA GLY A 677 31.75 -5.77 1.54
C GLY A 677 30.50 -5.01 1.12
N ASN A 678 30.39 -4.59 -0.14
CA ASN A 678 29.23 -3.90 -0.70
C ASN A 678 28.28 -4.86 -1.44
N PHE A 679 28.66 -6.10 -1.73
CA PHE A 679 27.81 -7.09 -2.41
C PHE A 679 26.56 -7.43 -1.58
N ARG A 680 25.37 -7.13 -2.10
CA ARG A 680 24.05 -7.30 -1.46
C ARG A 680 23.11 -8.12 -2.36
N PRO A 681 23.23 -9.45 -2.38
CA PRO A 681 22.30 -10.27 -3.15
C PRO A 681 20.90 -10.26 -2.50
N VAL A 682 19.91 -9.70 -3.19
CA VAL A 682 18.56 -9.47 -2.63
C VAL A 682 17.51 -10.41 -3.18
N ASP A 683 17.68 -10.88 -4.42
CA ASP A 683 16.72 -11.76 -5.09
C ASP A 683 17.39 -12.69 -6.11
N MET A 684 16.74 -13.83 -6.42
CA MET A 684 17.22 -14.83 -7.39
C MET A 684 16.06 -15.50 -8.12
N GLU A 685 16.27 -15.86 -9.38
CA GLU A 685 15.25 -16.50 -10.23
C GLU A 685 15.94 -17.42 -11.26
N PHE A 686 15.34 -18.56 -11.57
CA PHE A 686 15.82 -19.41 -12.67
C PHE A 686 15.30 -18.90 -14.02
N ALA A 687 16.22 -18.70 -14.96
CA ALA A 687 15.87 -18.38 -16.35
C ALA A 687 15.29 -19.59 -17.09
N PRO A 688 14.56 -19.39 -18.21
CA PRO A 688 14.06 -20.48 -19.03
C PRO A 688 15.14 -21.43 -19.59
N ASP A 689 16.39 -20.97 -19.71
CA ASP A 689 17.54 -21.81 -20.09
C ASP A 689 18.07 -22.68 -18.93
N GLY A 690 17.52 -22.51 -17.73
CA GLY A 690 17.90 -23.22 -16.51
C GLY A 690 19.06 -22.57 -15.73
N SER A 691 19.70 -21.52 -16.24
CA SER A 691 20.70 -20.79 -15.47
C SER A 691 20.04 -19.97 -14.34
N LEU A 692 20.77 -19.76 -13.24
CA LEU A 692 20.26 -19.01 -12.09
C LEU A 692 20.74 -17.56 -12.19
N TYR A 693 19.83 -16.61 -12.11
CA TYR A 693 20.16 -15.20 -12.03
C TYR A 693 20.08 -14.73 -10.59
N LEU A 694 20.90 -13.75 -10.22
CA LEU A 694 20.82 -13.06 -8.93
C LEU A 694 21.00 -11.56 -9.09
N VAL A 695 20.24 -10.81 -8.32
CA VAL A 695 20.27 -9.34 -8.27
C VAL A 695 21.10 -8.90 -7.08
N ASP A 696 22.07 -8.05 -7.35
CA ASP A 696 22.92 -7.40 -6.37
C ASP A 696 22.53 -5.93 -6.24
N TRP A 697 21.95 -5.57 -5.09
CA TRP A 697 21.62 -4.19 -4.75
C TRP A 697 22.87 -3.30 -4.67
N HIS A 698 24.03 -3.89 -4.37
CA HIS A 698 25.36 -3.27 -4.30
C HIS A 698 25.44 -1.91 -3.57
N ASN A 699 25.60 -1.92 -2.23
CA ASN A 699 25.50 -0.69 -1.45
C ASN A 699 26.38 -0.68 -0.18
N VAL A 700 26.99 0.47 0.08
CA VAL A 700 27.78 0.78 1.28
C VAL A 700 26.90 0.79 2.53
N LEU A 701 25.75 1.47 2.47
CA LEU A 701 24.87 1.69 3.62
C LEU A 701 23.51 1.02 3.47
N VAL A 702 23.31 -0.09 4.19
CA VAL A 702 22.04 -0.85 4.16
C VAL A 702 21.24 -0.72 5.47
N GLY A 703 21.87 -0.32 6.58
CA GLY A 703 21.21 -0.23 7.89
C GLY A 703 20.39 1.06 8.09
N HIS A 704 19.18 0.96 8.64
CA HIS A 704 18.30 2.11 8.95
C HIS A 704 18.54 2.76 10.32
N MET A 705 19.12 2.03 11.28
CA MET A 705 19.27 2.50 12.66
C MET A 705 20.68 2.99 12.98
N GLN A 706 21.65 2.66 12.13
CA GLN A 706 23.06 2.98 12.34
C GLN A 706 23.45 4.30 11.66
N HIS A 707 22.72 4.70 10.62
CA HIS A 707 22.99 5.86 9.78
C HIS A 707 21.71 6.65 9.55
N SER A 708 21.83 7.97 9.39
CA SER A 708 20.69 8.80 8.98
C SER A 708 20.07 8.27 7.69
N ALA A 709 18.76 8.42 7.52
CA ALA A 709 18.08 8.13 6.26
C ALA A 709 18.50 9.06 5.11
N ARG A 710 19.14 10.19 5.43
CA ARG A 710 19.68 11.17 4.49
C ARG A 710 21.21 11.23 4.51
N ASP A 711 21.87 10.17 5.00
CA ASP A 711 23.32 10.07 4.95
C ASP A 711 23.78 10.09 3.48
N PRO A 712 24.76 10.95 3.11
CA PRO A 712 25.20 11.10 1.72
C PRO A 712 25.84 9.84 1.13
N LEU A 713 26.18 8.83 1.95
CA LEU A 713 26.68 7.54 1.48
C LEU A 713 25.58 6.49 1.27
N ARG A 714 24.29 6.87 1.38
CA ARG A 714 23.21 6.00 0.92
C ARG A 714 23.20 5.98 -0.60
N ASP A 715 23.45 4.79 -1.14
CA ASP A 715 23.54 4.61 -2.58
C ASP A 715 22.18 4.75 -3.26
N LEU A 716 22.19 5.41 -4.42
CA LEU A 716 21.01 5.63 -5.28
C LEU A 716 21.32 5.29 -6.76
N ALA A 717 22.43 4.60 -7.05
CA ALA A 717 23.00 4.55 -8.39
C ALA A 717 23.59 3.20 -8.81
N HIS A 718 23.87 2.28 -7.89
CA HIS A 718 24.56 1.04 -8.18
C HIS A 718 23.62 -0.16 -8.12
N GLY A 719 23.91 -1.16 -8.96
CA GLY A 719 23.10 -2.36 -9.05
C GLY A 719 23.57 -3.27 -10.18
N ARG A 720 23.53 -4.59 -9.94
CA ARG A 720 24.05 -5.58 -10.89
C ARG A 720 23.19 -6.81 -10.95
N ILE A 721 23.31 -7.49 -12.07
CA ILE A 721 22.70 -8.80 -12.31
C ILE A 721 23.80 -9.75 -12.71
N TYR A 722 23.88 -10.88 -12.04
CA TYR A 722 24.82 -11.94 -12.36
C TYR A 722 24.07 -13.19 -12.80
N ARG A 723 24.67 -13.91 -13.76
CA ARG A 723 24.21 -15.20 -14.25
C ARG A 723 25.13 -16.31 -13.71
N MET A 724 24.53 -17.35 -13.14
CA MET A 724 25.22 -18.51 -12.60
C MET A 724 24.90 -19.75 -13.42
N THR A 725 25.95 -20.47 -13.83
CA THR A 725 25.87 -21.68 -14.65
C THR A 725 26.64 -22.85 -14.02
N TYR A 726 26.32 -24.06 -14.45
CA TYR A 726 27.10 -25.27 -14.19
C TYR A 726 27.63 -25.81 -15.54
N PRO A 727 28.80 -25.35 -16.02
CA PRO A 727 29.21 -25.53 -17.43
C PRO A 727 29.29 -26.98 -17.94
N ALA A 728 29.40 -27.97 -17.05
CA ALA A 728 29.38 -29.38 -17.43
C ALA A 728 27.97 -29.92 -17.80
N ARG A 729 26.92 -29.12 -17.58
CA ARG A 729 25.52 -29.42 -17.91
C ARG A 729 24.95 -28.25 -18.72
N PRO A 730 25.28 -28.15 -20.03
CA PRO A 730 24.88 -27.04 -20.87
C PRO A 730 23.37 -26.92 -21.01
#